data_AF-A0A4S2F3X6-F1
#
_entry.id   AF-A0A4S2F3X6-F1
#
_cell.length_a   1.000
_cell.length_b   1.000
_cell.length_c   1.000
_cell.angle_alpha   90.00
_cell.angle_beta   90.00
_cell.angle_gamma   90.00
#
_symmetry.space_group_name_H-M   'P 1'
#
loop_
_entity.id
_entity.type
_entity.pdbx_description
1 polymer ?
#
loop_
_entity_poly.entity_id
_entity_poly.type
_entity_poly.pdbx_seq_one_letter_code
_entity_poly.pdbx_strand_id
1 'polypeptide(L)'
;MVKRSRMTCWKTLLTWALVMLFAFSDLTTPAIALNALVQAGPGEPSTANPAAPDPNPENPGSQDPKDPVDPQDPDDKKDPIPATVEHLTAQVTLKNHGLTQGQFSFVLKDDKGQTVASGTNDASGKVVLSSFEIAQAGTYTYELSQTGKAASGYTLDTQKFTVVLTVSLSEDKASLVAKVTSPSTPMTFANSYLAPNRGWQGSGSSRTFVQDDGSLIKSCVAKIGDNHYLFDGSGKLEANGWKTFQNRRYHATAQGELTSGWFLDGSWYYLDPAENCAMATGWKVVDGAHYYLDMSGHMLSSGWKWLGGSWYYLHGSGAAATGWLLNGSWYYLDPASAAMRTGWQKIDNAWYYLDGSGAMRANGWMRLGNTWYYLYASGAMASGWQWVGGAWYYLGGPDDGAMKTGWNKVRGTWYYLTGSGAMATGWRWIGNAWYYLNGSGSMLSGWQWIGGAWYYLGGANDGAMRANCWIDNTYWVGPSGAMSANSWVDGGRYYVDGAGRWVPGAMPTTVQGTMSLWAQGYSSATPWLAMVDTSANRVGIYQGSQGHWNQVRFMTCSAGSRYTPTVKGQFTVGNKGYSFGENKGYSCYYWTQFYDGYLFHSILYNPCTRVVQDGRLGQNLSHGCVRLSIDDAYWVQQTLPRGSKVVVY
;
A
#
# COMPACT_ATOMS: atom_id res chain seq x y z
N MET A 1 -22.89 -9.54 65.07
CA MET A 1 -23.54 -10.58 64.24
C MET A 1 -23.63 -9.99 62.83
N VAL A 2 -22.99 -10.45 61.75
CA VAL A 2 -22.59 -11.80 61.23
C VAL A 2 -23.68 -12.49 60.40
N LYS A 3 -23.62 -12.25 59.07
CA LYS A 3 -23.80 -13.16 57.91
C LYS A 3 -23.62 -12.26 56.66
N ARG A 4 -22.58 -12.33 55.82
CA ARG A 4 -21.71 -13.41 55.27
C ARG A 4 -22.44 -14.44 54.39
N SER A 5 -22.40 -14.24 53.06
CA SER A 5 -22.34 -15.27 52.00
C SER A 5 -22.10 -14.59 50.64
N ARG A 6 -21.27 -15.05 49.68
CA ARG A 6 -20.13 -15.99 49.69
C ARG A 6 -19.23 -15.67 48.46
N MET A 7 -17.93 -15.96 48.56
CA MET A 7 -17.00 -16.10 47.41
C MET A 7 -16.72 -17.61 47.14
N THR A 8 -15.79 -17.93 46.23
CA THR A 8 -15.18 -19.26 45.91
C THR A 8 -16.05 -20.20 45.07
N CYS A 9 -15.57 -21.09 44.19
CA CYS A 9 -14.22 -21.53 43.69
C CYS A 9 -14.22 -21.52 42.14
N TRP A 10 -13.18 -21.75 41.31
CA TRP A 10 -11.68 -21.83 41.32
C TRP A 10 -11.23 -21.55 39.84
N LYS A 11 -9.98 -21.35 39.40
CA LYS A 11 -8.61 -21.83 39.70
C LYS A 11 -8.15 -23.16 39.04
N THR A 12 -7.71 -23.06 37.78
CA THR A 12 -6.66 -23.88 37.10
C THR A 12 -5.99 -22.93 36.09
N LEU A 13 -4.69 -22.60 36.15
CA LEU A 13 -3.46 -23.40 35.99
C LEU A 13 -3.30 -24.04 34.59
N LEU A 14 -2.50 -23.40 33.74
CA LEU A 14 -1.13 -23.91 33.49
C LEU A 14 -0.18 -22.81 32.99
N THR A 15 1.08 -22.87 33.42
CA THR A 15 2.21 -22.10 32.91
C THR A 15 2.98 -22.91 31.87
N TRP A 16 3.53 -22.27 30.84
CA TRP A 16 4.65 -22.81 30.08
C TRP A 16 5.68 -21.72 29.83
N ALA A 17 6.95 -22.05 30.09
CA ALA A 17 8.10 -21.21 29.78
C ALA A 17 9.25 -22.12 29.31
N LEU A 18 9.95 -21.66 28.27
CA LEU A 18 11.34 -21.90 27.92
C LEU A 18 11.98 -23.31 28.11
N VAL A 19 12.49 -23.86 27.00
CA VAL A 19 13.91 -24.32 26.80
C VAL A 19 13.97 -25.47 25.78
N MET A 20 14.63 -25.22 24.66
CA MET A 20 15.83 -25.95 24.24
C MET A 20 16.71 -25.05 23.36
N LEU A 21 18.01 -25.32 23.34
CA LEU A 21 19.04 -24.53 22.65
C LEU A 21 19.91 -25.42 21.76
N PHE A 22 20.69 -24.75 20.90
CA PHE A 22 21.97 -25.15 20.30
C PHE A 22 21.99 -25.90 18.97
N ALA A 23 23.14 -25.67 18.28
CA ALA A 23 23.62 -26.19 17.01
C ALA A 23 22.87 -25.66 15.75
N PHE A 24 23.53 -25.16 14.70
CA PHE A 24 24.98 -25.03 14.43
C PHE A 24 25.42 -23.58 14.16
N SER A 25 26.73 -23.37 14.24
CA SER A 25 27.46 -22.16 13.87
C SER A 25 27.84 -22.14 12.38
N ASP A 26 28.56 -21.08 11.99
CA ASP A 26 29.44 -20.98 10.82
C ASP A 26 28.79 -20.90 9.43
N LEU A 27 28.90 -19.70 8.84
CA LEU A 27 29.52 -19.54 7.51
C LEU A 27 30.07 -18.12 7.38
N THR A 28 31.35 -18.00 7.04
CA THR A 28 32.08 -16.73 6.93
C THR A 28 31.91 -16.07 5.56
N THR A 29 32.35 -14.82 5.44
CA THR A 29 32.48 -14.09 4.18
C THR A 29 33.39 -14.81 3.18
N PRO A 30 33.31 -14.42 1.90
CA PRO A 30 34.43 -13.63 1.39
C PRO A 30 33.99 -12.32 0.72
N ALA A 31 34.86 -11.32 0.77
CA ALA A 31 34.78 -10.12 -0.05
C ALA A 31 35.80 -10.21 -1.18
N ILE A 32 35.40 -9.87 -2.41
CA ILE A 32 36.33 -9.55 -3.51
C ILE A 32 35.87 -8.23 -4.11
N ALA A 33 36.73 -7.22 -4.04
CA ALA A 33 36.57 -5.98 -4.79
C ALA A 33 37.36 -6.08 -6.10
N LEU A 34 36.82 -5.56 -7.19
CA LEU A 34 37.50 -5.38 -8.46
C LEU A 34 37.25 -3.95 -8.95
N ASN A 35 38.30 -3.21 -9.30
CA ASN A 35 38.17 -1.79 -9.64
C ASN A 35 39.11 -1.36 -10.79
N ALA A 36 38.54 -0.58 -11.72
CA ALA A 36 39.15 0.41 -12.62
C ALA A 36 40.46 0.12 -13.40
N LEU A 37 40.28 -0.16 -14.71
CA LEU A 37 40.75 0.64 -15.87
C LEU A 37 42.26 0.94 -16.19
N VAL A 38 42.70 0.38 -17.34
CA VAL A 38 43.14 1.10 -18.59
C VAL A 38 44.57 1.66 -18.81
N GLN A 39 45.24 1.09 -19.84
CA GLN A 39 46.29 1.63 -20.76
C GLN A 39 47.68 2.03 -20.19
N ALA A 40 48.78 2.02 -20.97
CA ALA A 40 48.98 2.00 -22.43
C ALA A 40 50.12 1.05 -22.92
N GLY A 41 50.36 0.97 -24.24
CA GLY A 41 51.47 0.21 -24.88
C GLY A 41 52.74 1.05 -25.15
N PRO A 42 53.57 0.79 -26.20
CA PRO A 42 53.37 -0.16 -27.33
C PRO A 42 54.61 -1.03 -27.72
N GLY A 43 54.41 -1.95 -28.68
CA GLY A 43 55.40 -2.28 -29.73
C GLY A 43 56.22 -3.57 -29.62
N GLU A 44 55.94 -4.53 -30.52
CA GLU A 44 56.96 -5.39 -31.16
C GLU A 44 57.13 -4.94 -32.63
N PRO A 45 58.15 -5.41 -33.38
CA PRO A 45 57.99 -6.67 -34.12
C PRO A 45 59.26 -7.54 -34.37
N SER A 46 59.03 -8.83 -34.67
CA SER A 46 59.88 -9.71 -35.53
C SER A 46 61.22 -10.24 -34.95
N THR A 47 61.81 -11.38 -35.39
CA THR A 47 61.33 -12.62 -36.07
C THR A 47 62.38 -13.76 -35.95
N ALA A 48 61.91 -15.01 -36.01
CA ALA A 48 62.56 -16.25 -36.52
C ALA A 48 64.10 -16.49 -36.51
N ASN A 49 64.51 -17.54 -35.79
CA ASN A 49 65.25 -18.77 -36.22
C ASN A 49 65.70 -18.92 -37.71
N PRO A 50 66.67 -19.81 -38.11
CA PRO A 50 67.77 -20.50 -37.37
C PRO A 50 69.15 -20.61 -38.13
N ALA A 51 70.10 -21.36 -37.52
CA ALA A 51 71.01 -22.37 -38.12
C ALA A 51 72.43 -22.05 -38.72
N ALA A 52 73.43 -22.77 -38.16
CA ALA A 52 74.57 -23.47 -38.82
C ALA A 52 75.71 -22.66 -39.50
N PRO A 53 76.87 -23.27 -39.89
CA PRO A 53 77.45 -24.59 -39.54
C PRO A 53 78.92 -24.56 -39.01
N ASP A 54 79.47 -25.73 -38.67
CA ASP A 54 80.90 -26.06 -38.51
C ASP A 54 81.58 -26.24 -39.91
N PRO A 55 82.91 -26.03 -40.09
CA PRO A 55 83.81 -27.20 -40.09
C PRO A 55 85.27 -27.01 -39.60
N ASN A 56 85.79 -28.10 -39.01
CA ASN A 56 87.19 -28.63 -39.02
C ASN A 56 87.92 -28.45 -40.41
N PRO A 57 89.27 -28.60 -40.60
CA PRO A 57 90.13 -29.57 -39.89
C PRO A 57 91.67 -29.30 -39.73
N GLU A 58 92.34 -30.35 -39.25
CA GLU A 58 93.70 -30.85 -39.60
C GLU A 58 94.91 -30.73 -38.65
N ASN A 59 95.80 -31.72 -38.81
CA ASN A 59 96.95 -32.18 -38.00
C ASN A 59 98.25 -31.86 -38.81
N PRO A 60 99.49 -32.35 -38.54
CA PRO A 60 100.04 -33.11 -37.41
C PRO A 60 101.41 -32.61 -36.86
N GLY A 61 101.93 -33.26 -35.81
CA GLY A 61 103.33 -33.14 -35.37
C GLY A 61 103.71 -34.20 -34.33
N SER A 62 104.77 -34.97 -34.56
CA SER A 62 105.18 -36.13 -33.75
C SER A 62 106.49 -35.91 -32.98
N GLN A 63 106.67 -36.63 -31.86
CA GLN A 63 107.90 -37.41 -31.55
C GLN A 63 107.75 -38.25 -30.25
N ASP A 64 107.41 -39.54 -30.40
CA ASP A 64 108.26 -40.74 -30.16
C ASP A 64 109.27 -40.82 -28.98
N PRO A 65 109.63 -42.02 -28.48
CA PRO A 65 109.12 -42.45 -27.18
C PRO A 65 110.16 -43.09 -26.24
N LYS A 66 109.74 -43.53 -25.03
CA LYS A 66 110.39 -44.61 -24.26
C LYS A 66 109.39 -45.45 -23.45
N ASP A 67 109.52 -46.76 -23.61
CA ASP A 67 108.77 -47.84 -22.94
C ASP A 67 109.43 -48.26 -21.59
N PRO A 68 108.98 -49.33 -20.89
CA PRO A 68 107.68 -49.42 -20.19
C PRO A 68 107.78 -50.04 -18.77
N VAL A 69 106.76 -49.85 -17.92
CA VAL A 69 106.44 -50.81 -16.84
C VAL A 69 104.91 -50.90 -16.64
N ASP A 70 104.40 -52.12 -16.65
CA ASP A 70 103.06 -52.60 -16.22
C ASP A 70 103.36 -53.77 -15.23
N PRO A 71 102.56 -54.09 -14.18
CA PRO A 71 101.09 -53.97 -14.17
C PRO A 71 100.39 -53.43 -12.91
N GLN A 72 99.24 -52.78 -13.18
CA GLN A 72 97.94 -52.83 -12.48
C GLN A 72 97.84 -52.85 -10.93
N ASP A 73 97.13 -51.83 -10.41
CA ASP A 73 96.23 -51.95 -9.25
C ASP A 73 94.90 -51.20 -9.58
N PRO A 74 93.73 -51.86 -9.63
CA PRO A 74 92.53 -51.32 -10.28
C PRO A 74 91.56 -50.57 -9.33
N ASP A 75 92.03 -49.57 -8.57
CA ASP A 75 91.11 -48.74 -7.77
C ASP A 75 91.55 -47.28 -7.49
N ASP A 76 92.22 -46.62 -8.45
CA ASP A 76 92.58 -45.18 -8.37
C ASP A 76 91.33 -44.28 -8.51
N LYS A 77 90.47 -44.30 -7.48
CA LYS A 77 89.35 -43.37 -7.33
C LYS A 77 89.88 -41.97 -7.07
N LYS A 78 90.03 -41.16 -8.12
CA LYS A 78 90.01 -39.70 -7.96
C LYS A 78 88.74 -39.31 -7.23
N ASP A 79 88.88 -38.65 -6.08
CA ASP A 79 87.75 -38.05 -5.38
C ASP A 79 87.00 -37.11 -6.34
N PRO A 80 85.65 -37.21 -6.43
CA PRO A 80 84.87 -36.37 -7.33
C PRO A 80 84.97 -34.91 -6.91
N ILE A 81 84.97 -34.00 -7.88
CA ILE A 81 85.11 -32.55 -7.64
C ILE A 81 84.03 -32.10 -6.63
N PRO A 82 84.40 -31.40 -5.53
CA PRO A 82 83.45 -30.95 -4.51
C PRO A 82 82.27 -30.15 -5.07
N ALA A 83 81.10 -30.29 -4.44
CA ALA A 83 79.92 -29.55 -4.83
C ALA A 83 79.98 -28.12 -4.32
N THR A 84 80.19 -27.14 -5.21
CA THR A 84 80.03 -25.73 -4.89
C THR A 84 78.55 -25.39 -4.71
N VAL A 85 78.17 -24.95 -3.52
CA VAL A 85 76.82 -24.48 -3.18
C VAL A 85 76.72 -23.00 -3.47
N GLU A 86 76.10 -22.63 -4.59
CA GLU A 86 75.90 -21.23 -4.99
C GLU A 86 74.43 -20.80 -4.91
N HIS A 87 74.17 -19.49 -4.99
CA HIS A 87 72.84 -18.89 -5.09
C HIS A 87 71.83 -19.21 -3.97
N LEU A 88 72.27 -19.70 -2.81
CA LEU A 88 71.41 -19.79 -1.63
C LEU A 88 71.01 -18.37 -1.19
N THR A 89 69.71 -18.10 -1.20
CA THR A 89 69.15 -16.75 -1.04
C THR A 89 68.05 -16.72 0.01
N ALA A 90 67.89 -15.55 0.63
CA ALA A 90 66.81 -15.22 1.55
C ALA A 90 66.32 -13.80 1.26
N GLN A 91 65.22 -13.39 1.90
CA GLN A 91 64.69 -12.04 1.85
C GLN A 91 64.64 -11.47 3.27
N VAL A 92 64.95 -10.18 3.42
CA VAL A 92 64.63 -9.40 4.61
C VAL A 92 63.60 -8.34 4.25
N THR A 93 62.69 -8.08 5.17
CA THR A 93 61.75 -6.97 5.12
C THR A 93 61.95 -6.11 6.36
N LEU A 94 61.71 -4.80 6.24
CA LEU A 94 61.83 -3.85 7.33
C LEU A 94 60.54 -3.05 7.46
N LYS A 95 59.77 -3.33 8.51
CA LYS A 95 58.59 -2.55 8.84
C LYS A 95 59.00 -1.19 9.45
N ASN A 96 58.26 -0.14 9.11
CA ASN A 96 58.43 1.24 9.61
C ASN A 96 59.75 1.95 9.23
N HIS A 97 60.59 1.44 8.31
CA HIS A 97 61.73 2.21 7.80
C HIS A 97 62.22 1.67 6.44
N GLY A 98 62.91 2.50 5.66
CA GLY A 98 63.57 2.06 4.43
C GLY A 98 64.77 1.15 4.71
N LEU A 99 64.96 0.14 3.85
CA LEU A 99 66.15 -0.72 3.87
C LEU A 99 67.37 0.01 3.28
N THR A 100 68.55 -0.30 3.81
CA THR A 100 69.84 0.05 3.19
C THR A 100 70.66 -1.20 2.88
N GLN A 101 71.53 -1.13 1.87
CA GLN A 101 72.43 -2.23 1.54
C GLN A 101 73.41 -2.49 2.69
N GLY A 102 73.61 -3.76 3.05
CA GLY A 102 74.50 -4.18 4.14
C GLY A 102 73.93 -4.03 5.56
N GLN A 103 72.65 -3.64 5.70
CA GLN A 103 72.04 -3.29 6.99
C GLN A 103 71.88 -4.47 7.96
N PHE A 104 71.61 -5.66 7.44
CA PHE A 104 71.44 -6.90 8.20
C PHE A 104 72.32 -8.01 7.63
N SER A 105 72.98 -8.76 8.51
CA SER A 105 73.86 -9.88 8.15
C SER A 105 73.20 -11.21 8.48
N PHE A 106 73.57 -12.26 7.75
CA PHE A 106 73.01 -13.60 7.87
C PHE A 106 74.13 -14.65 7.81
N VAL A 107 73.98 -15.73 8.57
CA VAL A 107 74.92 -16.87 8.56
C VAL A 107 74.19 -18.18 8.36
N LEU A 108 74.78 -19.04 7.55
CA LEU A 108 74.45 -20.45 7.45
C LEU A 108 75.43 -21.25 8.31
N LYS A 109 74.92 -22.08 9.22
CA LYS A 109 75.72 -22.92 10.13
C LYS A 109 75.48 -24.40 9.92
N ASP A 110 76.53 -25.19 10.09
CA ASP A 110 76.46 -26.67 10.08
C ASP A 110 75.92 -27.26 11.39
N ASP A 111 75.91 -28.58 11.47
CA ASP A 111 75.48 -29.38 12.63
C ASP A 111 76.34 -29.17 13.89
N LYS A 112 77.57 -28.66 13.75
CA LYS A 112 78.48 -28.31 14.84
C LYS A 112 78.39 -26.82 15.22
N GLY A 113 77.58 -26.03 14.50
CA GLY A 113 77.40 -24.60 14.72
C GLY A 113 78.49 -23.72 14.10
N GLN A 114 79.36 -24.28 13.25
CA GLN A 114 80.37 -23.56 12.48
C GLN A 114 79.69 -22.83 11.31
N THR A 115 80.01 -21.55 11.13
CA THR A 115 79.53 -20.79 9.97
C THR A 115 80.22 -21.28 8.70
N VAL A 116 79.44 -21.78 7.74
CA VAL A 116 79.93 -22.26 6.43
C VAL A 116 79.69 -21.24 5.31
N ALA A 117 78.68 -20.38 5.44
CA ALA A 117 78.41 -19.28 4.52
C ALA A 117 77.81 -18.07 5.24
N SER A 118 77.96 -16.90 4.65
CA SER A 118 77.38 -15.66 5.18
C SER A 118 77.01 -14.67 4.08
N GLY A 119 76.14 -13.71 4.39
CA GLY A 119 75.71 -12.69 3.44
C GLY A 119 75.04 -11.50 4.12
N THR A 120 74.71 -10.49 3.33
CA THR A 120 73.96 -9.30 3.78
C THR A 120 72.85 -8.98 2.78
N ASN A 121 71.89 -8.14 3.18
CA ASN A 121 70.84 -7.68 2.28
C ASN A 121 71.33 -6.60 1.30
N ASP A 122 70.78 -6.60 0.08
CA ASP A 122 70.80 -5.45 -0.81
C ASP A 122 69.70 -4.43 -0.47
N ALA A 123 69.62 -3.33 -1.23
CA ALA A 123 68.63 -2.28 -1.01
C ALA A 123 67.16 -2.71 -1.30
N SER A 124 66.94 -3.84 -1.97
CA SER A 124 65.62 -4.46 -2.14
C SER A 124 65.24 -5.42 -0.99
N GLY A 125 66.21 -5.72 -0.12
CA GLY A 125 66.07 -6.72 0.94
C GLY A 125 66.46 -8.14 0.51
N LYS A 126 66.94 -8.36 -0.72
CA LYS A 126 67.41 -9.68 -1.14
C LYS A 126 68.77 -9.96 -0.50
N VAL A 127 68.91 -11.14 0.10
CA VAL A 127 70.15 -11.65 0.69
C VAL A 127 70.70 -12.73 -0.22
N VAL A 128 71.97 -12.63 -0.59
CA VAL A 128 72.72 -13.70 -1.25
C VAL A 128 73.85 -14.13 -0.31
N LEU A 129 73.97 -15.43 -0.06
CA LEU A 129 75.04 -15.99 0.77
C LEU A 129 76.27 -16.32 -0.07
N SER A 130 77.45 -16.22 0.53
CA SER A 130 78.72 -16.66 -0.06
C SER A 130 78.68 -18.14 -0.44
N SER A 131 79.29 -18.52 -1.57
CA SER A 131 79.43 -19.93 -1.93
C SER A 131 80.39 -20.67 -0.99
N PHE A 132 80.19 -21.98 -0.88
CA PHE A 132 81.01 -22.91 -0.10
C PHE A 132 80.98 -24.30 -0.74
N GLU A 133 81.95 -25.16 -0.41
CA GLU A 133 82.11 -26.47 -1.05
C GLU A 133 81.75 -27.64 -0.11
N ILE A 134 81.19 -28.71 -0.68
CA ILE A 134 80.90 -29.96 0.01
C ILE A 134 81.60 -31.11 -0.72
N ALA A 135 82.65 -31.66 -0.11
CA ALA A 135 83.54 -32.66 -0.71
C ALA A 135 83.07 -34.12 -0.63
N GLN A 136 81.86 -34.39 -0.11
CA GLN A 136 81.32 -35.75 0.03
C GLN A 136 79.83 -35.79 -0.33
N ALA A 137 79.38 -36.92 -0.88
CA ALA A 137 77.97 -37.16 -1.15
C ALA A 137 77.20 -37.47 0.14
N GLY A 138 75.99 -36.93 0.30
CA GLY A 138 75.20 -37.09 1.51
C GLY A 138 74.03 -36.09 1.63
N THR A 139 73.31 -36.15 2.74
CA THR A 139 72.29 -35.17 3.10
C THR A 139 72.79 -34.33 4.27
N TYR A 140 72.87 -33.03 4.06
CA TYR A 140 73.40 -32.05 5.01
C TYR A 140 72.27 -31.14 5.49
N THR A 141 72.25 -30.86 6.79
CA THR A 141 71.29 -29.98 7.43
C THR A 141 72.02 -28.78 8.00
N TYR A 142 71.55 -27.58 7.65
CA TYR A 142 72.12 -26.31 8.06
C TYR A 142 71.07 -25.41 8.69
N GLU A 143 71.51 -24.52 9.58
CA GLU A 143 70.68 -23.47 10.16
C GLU A 143 71.04 -22.11 9.54
N LEU A 144 70.10 -21.52 8.79
CA LEU A 144 70.18 -20.12 8.39
C LEU A 144 69.57 -19.24 9.49
N SER A 145 70.34 -18.27 9.97
CA SER A 145 69.91 -17.31 10.99
C SER A 145 70.40 -15.90 10.68
N GLN A 146 69.63 -14.90 11.07
CA GLN A 146 70.05 -13.51 11.04
C GLN A 146 71.02 -13.25 12.19
N THR A 147 72.09 -12.48 11.92
CA THR A 147 73.14 -12.14 12.88
C THR A 147 73.40 -10.65 12.88
N GLY A 148 73.46 -10.08 14.08
CA GLY A 148 73.79 -8.69 14.30
C GLY A 148 73.39 -8.26 15.70
N LYS A 149 74.04 -7.22 16.22
CA LYS A 149 73.49 -6.48 17.35
C LYS A 149 72.49 -5.47 16.78
N ALA A 150 71.26 -5.47 17.26
CA ALA A 150 70.29 -4.45 16.88
C ALA A 150 70.86 -3.05 17.14
N ALA A 151 70.88 -2.20 16.10
CA ALA A 151 71.11 -0.77 16.27
C ALA A 151 69.91 -0.15 17.01
N SER A 152 70.11 1.02 17.63
CA SER A 152 69.05 1.66 18.43
C SER A 152 67.77 1.86 17.61
N GLY A 153 66.64 1.39 18.13
CA GLY A 153 65.33 1.42 17.47
C GLY A 153 65.00 0.21 16.59
N TYR A 154 65.95 -0.68 16.27
CA TYR A 154 65.66 -1.86 15.47
C TYR A 154 65.25 -3.06 16.33
N THR A 155 64.24 -3.80 15.87
CA THR A 155 63.91 -5.15 16.37
C THR A 155 64.20 -6.15 15.25
N LEU A 156 65.09 -7.08 15.52
CA LEU A 156 65.49 -8.14 14.59
C LEU A 156 64.54 -9.33 14.71
N ASP A 157 64.21 -9.92 13.57
CA ASP A 157 63.64 -11.26 13.52
C ASP A 157 64.66 -12.29 14.06
N THR A 158 64.16 -13.21 14.87
CA THR A 158 64.91 -14.30 15.52
C THR A 158 64.55 -15.68 14.99
N GLN A 159 63.72 -15.76 13.94
CA GLN A 159 63.44 -17.00 13.22
C GLN A 159 64.74 -17.65 12.71
N LYS A 160 64.75 -18.98 12.69
CA LYS A 160 65.79 -19.81 12.08
C LYS A 160 65.13 -20.62 10.95
N PHE A 161 65.83 -20.80 9.84
CA PHE A 161 65.38 -21.64 8.73
C PHE A 161 66.28 -22.86 8.59
N THR A 162 65.69 -24.06 8.62
CA THR A 162 66.40 -25.32 8.41
C THR A 162 66.57 -25.57 6.92
N VAL A 163 67.78 -25.32 6.40
CA VAL A 163 68.16 -25.58 5.02
C VAL A 163 68.66 -27.02 4.92
N VAL A 164 68.05 -27.82 4.06
CA VAL A 164 68.52 -29.18 3.77
C VAL A 164 69.07 -29.21 2.34
N LEU A 165 70.28 -29.73 2.21
CA LEU A 165 71.03 -29.88 0.96
C LEU A 165 71.30 -31.37 0.75
N THR A 166 70.92 -31.88 -0.41
CA THR A 166 71.31 -33.23 -0.85
C THR A 166 72.43 -33.10 -1.87
N VAL A 167 73.55 -33.78 -1.63
CA VAL A 167 74.73 -33.81 -2.49
C VAL A 167 74.89 -35.20 -3.08
N SER A 168 74.91 -35.30 -4.40
CA SER A 168 75.01 -36.56 -5.16
C SER A 168 76.04 -36.44 -6.27
N LEU A 169 76.61 -37.55 -6.75
CA LEU A 169 77.44 -37.52 -7.95
C LEU A 169 76.64 -37.03 -9.17
N SER A 170 77.32 -36.33 -10.07
CA SER A 170 76.86 -36.04 -11.43
C SER A 170 76.67 -37.33 -12.25
N GLU A 171 75.94 -37.25 -13.36
CA GLU A 171 75.64 -38.41 -14.22
C GLU A 171 76.92 -39.04 -14.84
N ASP A 172 77.93 -38.22 -15.12
CA ASP A 172 79.27 -38.64 -15.55
C ASP A 172 80.19 -39.11 -14.40
N LYS A 173 79.75 -38.96 -13.14
CA LYS A 173 80.46 -39.26 -11.89
C LYS A 173 81.75 -38.46 -11.65
N ALA A 174 82.02 -37.42 -12.44
CA ALA A 174 83.24 -36.61 -12.31
C ALA A 174 83.17 -35.55 -11.19
N SER A 175 81.96 -35.19 -10.75
CA SER A 175 81.73 -34.11 -9.78
C SER A 175 80.59 -34.44 -8.81
N LEU A 176 80.48 -33.67 -7.74
CA LEU A 176 79.33 -33.65 -6.85
C LEU A 176 78.42 -32.46 -7.19
N VAL A 177 77.11 -32.69 -7.17
CA VAL A 177 76.08 -31.68 -7.41
C VAL A 177 75.25 -31.52 -6.14
N ALA A 178 75.16 -30.30 -5.63
CA ALA A 178 74.34 -29.96 -4.48
C ALA A 178 72.96 -29.43 -4.90
N LYS A 179 71.90 -29.91 -4.24
CA LYS A 179 70.52 -29.47 -4.46
C LYS A 179 69.84 -29.13 -3.14
N VAL A 180 69.29 -27.92 -3.03
CA VAL A 180 68.43 -27.54 -1.90
C VAL A 180 67.12 -28.33 -1.98
N THR A 181 66.77 -29.01 -0.89
CA THR A 181 65.54 -29.83 -0.77
C THR A 181 64.59 -29.32 0.31
N SER A 182 65.05 -28.45 1.20
CA SER A 182 64.23 -27.70 2.18
C SER A 182 64.88 -26.35 2.48
N PRO A 183 64.11 -25.28 2.78
CA PRO A 183 62.66 -25.21 2.73
C PRO A 183 62.12 -25.05 1.30
N SER A 184 60.85 -25.41 1.08
CA SER A 184 60.15 -25.23 -0.20
C SER A 184 59.51 -23.84 -0.37
N THR A 185 59.67 -22.95 0.61
CA THR A 185 59.15 -21.58 0.63
C THR A 185 60.29 -20.56 0.78
N PRO A 186 60.13 -19.32 0.29
CA PRO A 186 61.16 -18.27 0.42
C PRO A 186 61.48 -17.95 1.88
N MET A 187 62.74 -18.14 2.27
CA MET A 187 63.24 -17.81 3.61
C MET A 187 63.19 -16.29 3.80
N THR A 188 62.25 -15.82 4.62
CA THR A 188 61.93 -14.38 4.76
C THR A 188 62.01 -13.97 6.22
N PHE A 189 62.84 -12.97 6.52
CA PHE A 189 63.01 -12.38 7.84
C PHE A 189 62.23 -11.04 7.94
N ALA A 190 61.48 -10.86 9.02
CA ALA A 190 60.56 -9.73 9.23
C ALA A 190 61.06 -8.77 10.33
N ASN A 191 62.04 -7.93 9.99
CA ASN A 191 62.55 -6.91 10.91
C ASN A 191 61.57 -5.73 11.05
N SER A 192 61.70 -4.97 12.13
CA SER A 192 60.97 -3.71 12.32
C SER A 192 61.83 -2.62 12.95
N TYR A 193 61.45 -1.37 12.70
CA TYR A 193 62.05 -0.18 13.30
C TYR A 193 61.04 0.59 14.16
N LEU A 194 61.56 1.27 15.16
CA LEU A 194 60.86 2.17 16.05
C LEU A 194 61.82 3.31 16.43
N ALA A 195 61.56 4.53 15.96
CA ALA A 195 62.44 5.66 16.19
C ALA A 195 62.73 5.88 17.70
N PRO A 196 64.01 6.00 18.13
CA PRO A 196 64.36 6.18 19.54
C PRO A 196 63.76 7.44 20.20
N ASN A 197 63.38 8.43 19.39
CA ASN A 197 62.70 9.66 19.77
C ASN A 197 61.22 9.70 19.35
N ARG A 198 60.59 8.54 19.09
CA ARG A 198 59.16 8.42 18.80
C ARG A 198 58.30 9.10 19.87
N GLY A 199 57.25 9.79 19.44
CA GLY A 199 56.27 10.44 20.30
C GLY A 199 56.34 11.97 20.28
N TRP A 200 55.80 12.59 21.33
CA TRP A 200 55.76 14.04 21.47
C TRP A 200 57.14 14.65 21.71
N GLN A 201 57.50 15.63 20.89
CA GLN A 201 58.74 16.40 21.02
C GLN A 201 58.45 17.86 21.35
N GLY A 202 59.35 18.51 22.11
CA GLY A 202 59.17 19.88 22.58
C GLY A 202 58.14 20.03 23.71
N SER A 203 57.63 21.25 23.92
CA SER A 203 56.66 21.56 24.98
C SER A 203 55.60 22.58 24.53
N GLY A 204 54.49 22.67 25.28
CA GLY A 204 53.42 23.64 25.06
C GLY A 204 52.75 23.58 23.69
N SER A 205 52.44 24.76 23.13
CA SER A 205 51.75 24.99 21.85
C SER A 205 52.70 25.03 20.65
N SER A 206 53.82 24.30 20.69
CA SER A 206 54.75 24.14 19.57
C SER A 206 55.36 22.74 19.52
N ARG A 207 54.68 21.77 20.14
CA ARG A 207 55.06 20.35 20.09
C ARG A 207 54.94 19.81 18.67
N THR A 208 55.77 18.84 18.34
CA THR A 208 55.64 18.01 17.14
C THR A 208 55.46 16.54 17.56
N PHE A 209 55.04 15.67 16.65
CA PHE A 209 54.95 14.23 16.92
C PHE A 209 55.80 13.42 15.92
N VAL A 210 56.76 12.67 16.46
CA VAL A 210 57.63 11.75 15.71
C VAL A 210 56.95 10.38 15.62
N GLN A 211 56.75 9.90 14.40
CA GLN A 211 56.15 8.59 14.11
C GLN A 211 57.14 7.43 14.32
N ASP A 212 56.66 6.19 14.17
CA ASP A 212 57.49 4.98 14.28
C ASP A 212 58.73 5.01 13.36
N ASP A 213 58.63 5.65 12.19
CA ASP A 213 59.69 5.76 11.18
C ASP A 213 60.67 6.93 11.40
N GLY A 214 60.42 7.78 12.40
CA GLY A 214 61.22 8.98 12.67
C GLY A 214 60.75 10.23 11.91
N SER A 215 59.74 10.13 11.05
CA SER A 215 59.14 11.29 10.37
C SER A 215 58.19 12.07 11.28
N LEU A 216 57.89 13.33 10.92
CA LEU A 216 56.91 14.15 11.63
C LEU A 216 55.52 14.05 11.00
N ILE A 217 54.50 13.92 11.85
CA ILE A 217 53.10 14.20 11.48
C ILE A 217 52.99 15.69 11.12
N LYS A 218 52.40 16.00 9.96
CA LYS A 218 52.30 17.36 9.39
C LYS A 218 51.13 17.49 8.41
N SER A 219 50.61 18.69 8.24
CA SER A 219 49.52 19.03 7.30
C SER A 219 48.29 18.12 7.40
N CYS A 220 47.88 17.74 8.60
CA CYS A 220 46.73 16.85 8.81
C CYS A 220 46.13 16.98 10.22
N VAL A 221 44.91 16.45 10.37
CA VAL A 221 44.40 16.02 11.69
C VAL A 221 44.80 14.57 11.90
N ALA A 222 45.37 14.25 13.05
CA ALA A 222 45.79 12.91 13.43
C ALA A 222 45.26 12.53 14.81
N LYS A 223 44.88 11.26 15.00
CA LYS A 223 44.54 10.69 16.31
C LYS A 223 45.81 10.12 16.95
N ILE A 224 46.10 10.52 18.19
CA ILE A 224 47.30 10.11 18.93
C ILE A 224 46.85 9.70 20.34
N GLY A 225 46.87 8.40 20.63
CA GLY A 225 46.15 7.85 21.77
C GLY A 225 44.64 8.04 21.56
N ASP A 226 43.93 8.54 22.59
CA ASP A 226 42.49 8.79 22.50
C ASP A 226 42.13 10.13 21.85
N ASN A 227 43.06 11.09 21.85
CA ASN A 227 42.82 12.47 21.45
C ASN A 227 43.15 12.73 19.97
N HIS A 228 42.48 13.71 19.36
CA HIS A 228 42.80 14.22 18.02
C HIS A 228 43.60 15.52 18.11
N TYR A 229 44.46 15.76 17.14
CA TYR A 229 45.40 16.88 17.09
C TYR A 229 45.55 17.39 15.65
N LEU A 230 45.61 18.70 15.44
CA LEU A 230 45.84 19.33 14.13
C LEU A 230 47.31 19.76 14.00
N PHE A 231 47.97 19.42 12.90
CA PHE A 231 49.37 19.76 12.63
C PHE A 231 49.53 20.66 11.39
N ASP A 232 50.36 21.69 11.52
CA ASP A 232 50.70 22.63 10.45
C ASP A 232 51.65 22.02 9.39
N GLY A 233 52.02 22.81 8.37
CA GLY A 233 52.94 22.39 7.32
C GLY A 233 54.39 22.11 7.77
N SER A 234 54.78 22.56 8.97
CA SER A 234 56.08 22.28 9.60
C SER A 234 56.04 21.07 10.54
N GLY A 235 54.85 20.51 10.81
CA GLY A 235 54.62 19.44 11.78
C GLY A 235 54.46 19.93 13.23
N LYS A 236 54.18 21.21 13.44
CA LYS A 236 53.84 21.78 14.75
C LYS A 236 52.36 21.66 15.04
N LEU A 237 52.05 21.46 16.31
CA LEU A 237 50.71 21.36 16.85
C LEU A 237 49.97 22.72 16.87
N GLU A 238 48.80 22.77 16.24
CA GLU A 238 47.90 23.93 16.27
C GLU A 238 47.06 23.94 17.55
N ALA A 239 47.40 24.81 18.49
CA ALA A 239 46.75 24.93 19.80
C ALA A 239 46.09 26.30 20.03
N ASN A 240 45.20 26.36 21.02
CA ASN A 240 44.37 27.51 21.42
C ASN A 240 43.33 27.95 20.39
N GLY A 241 42.05 27.77 20.74
CA GLY A 241 40.92 28.38 20.05
C GLY A 241 40.57 27.72 18.72
N TRP A 242 39.82 28.46 17.90
CA TRP A 242 39.34 27.98 16.60
C TRP A 242 40.46 27.94 15.55
N LYS A 243 40.48 26.85 14.79
CA LYS A 243 41.39 26.57 13.67
C LYS A 243 40.58 26.22 12.42
N THR A 244 41.14 26.48 11.24
CA THR A 244 40.55 26.10 9.96
C THR A 244 41.56 25.31 9.14
N PHE A 245 41.19 24.12 8.70
CA PHE A 245 42.03 23.23 7.89
C PHE A 245 41.17 22.52 6.85
N GLN A 246 41.62 22.49 5.58
CA GLN A 246 40.87 21.90 4.45
C GLN A 246 39.39 22.32 4.38
N ASN A 247 39.10 23.61 4.61
CA ASN A 247 37.75 24.19 4.66
C ASN A 247 36.83 23.64 5.78
N ARG A 248 37.38 22.92 6.76
CA ARG A 248 36.69 22.47 7.98
C ARG A 248 37.19 23.28 9.19
N ARG A 249 36.31 23.55 10.15
CA ARG A 249 36.66 24.22 11.43
C ARG A 249 36.86 23.20 12.54
N TYR A 250 37.77 23.51 13.46
CA TYR A 250 38.11 22.72 14.64
C TYR A 250 38.33 23.66 15.83
N HIS A 251 38.12 23.21 17.06
CA HIS A 251 38.49 23.97 18.27
C HIS A 251 39.59 23.20 19.03
N ALA A 252 40.68 23.88 19.39
CA ALA A 252 41.85 23.29 20.04
C ALA A 252 42.05 23.83 21.47
N THR A 253 42.32 22.95 22.43
CA THR A 253 42.67 23.35 23.81
C THR A 253 44.03 24.08 23.86
N ALA A 254 44.40 24.61 25.03
CA ALA A 254 45.74 25.19 25.23
C ALA A 254 46.87 24.15 25.05
N GLN A 255 46.54 22.87 25.25
CA GLN A 255 47.39 21.71 25.02
C GLN A 255 47.42 21.30 23.54
N GLY A 256 46.52 21.82 22.70
CA GLY A 256 46.39 21.48 21.27
C GLY A 256 45.51 20.27 20.97
N GLU A 257 44.80 19.75 21.96
CA GLU A 257 43.84 18.66 21.79
C GLU A 257 42.57 19.23 21.14
N LEU A 258 42.08 18.57 20.09
CA LEU A 258 40.85 18.98 19.45
C LEU A 258 39.67 18.61 20.36
N THR A 259 38.86 19.62 20.69
CA THR A 259 37.63 19.46 21.47
C THR A 259 36.66 18.55 20.73
N SER A 260 35.96 17.67 21.45
CA SER A 260 35.14 16.59 20.88
C SER A 260 33.76 16.57 21.53
N GLY A 261 32.71 16.31 20.74
CA GLY A 261 31.32 16.36 21.18
C GLY A 261 30.78 17.79 21.32
N TRP A 262 29.88 18.01 22.28
CA TRP A 262 29.26 19.31 22.53
C TRP A 262 30.21 20.31 23.18
N PHE A 263 30.28 21.53 22.62
CA PHE A 263 31.13 22.63 23.09
C PHE A 263 30.34 23.94 23.13
N LEU A 264 30.60 24.80 24.11
CA LEU A 264 29.92 26.09 24.31
C LEU A 264 30.93 27.24 24.26
N ASP A 265 30.82 28.08 23.24
CA ASP A 265 31.63 29.29 23.02
C ASP A 265 30.72 30.42 22.51
N GLY A 266 29.97 31.03 23.44
CA GLY A 266 28.85 31.93 23.16
C GLY A 266 27.60 31.21 22.61
N SER A 267 27.79 30.32 21.64
CA SER A 267 26.81 29.37 21.11
C SER A 267 27.25 27.93 21.37
N TRP A 268 26.29 26.99 21.32
CA TRP A 268 26.62 25.56 21.28
C TRP A 268 27.08 25.15 19.88
N TYR A 269 28.14 24.35 19.82
CA TYR A 269 28.69 23.70 18.64
C TYR A 269 28.80 22.19 18.88
N TYR A 270 28.85 21.39 17.82
CA TYR A 270 29.19 19.97 17.89
C TYR A 270 30.46 19.69 17.09
N LEU A 271 31.53 19.25 17.76
CA LEU A 271 32.81 18.87 17.17
C LEU A 271 32.82 17.36 17.00
N ASP A 272 32.51 16.89 15.80
CA ASP A 272 32.01 15.54 15.58
C ASP A 272 33.12 14.47 15.72
N PRO A 273 33.05 13.57 16.74
CA PRO A 273 34.13 12.61 17.00
C PRO A 273 34.35 11.62 15.85
N ALA A 274 33.30 11.30 15.09
CA ALA A 274 33.37 10.41 13.93
C ALA A 274 34.06 11.07 12.72
N GLU A 275 34.12 12.40 12.70
CA GLU A 275 34.66 13.23 11.62
C GLU A 275 35.96 13.94 12.04
N ASN A 276 36.79 13.23 12.84
CA ASN A 276 38.05 13.72 13.40
C ASN A 276 37.91 15.05 14.19
N CYS A 277 36.81 15.20 14.93
CA CYS A 277 36.46 16.39 15.72
C CYS A 277 36.22 17.67 14.88
N ALA A 278 35.87 17.53 13.61
CA ALA A 278 35.45 18.66 12.78
C ALA A 278 34.09 19.21 13.25
N MET A 279 33.96 20.54 13.24
CA MET A 279 32.72 21.24 13.53
C MET A 279 31.61 20.84 12.53
N ALA A 280 30.50 20.31 13.05
CA ALA A 280 29.34 19.94 12.26
C ALA A 280 28.52 21.16 11.81
N THR A 281 27.88 21.04 10.65
CA THR A 281 26.89 21.98 10.10
C THR A 281 25.72 21.19 9.52
N GLY A 282 24.53 21.79 9.45
CA GLY A 282 23.31 21.12 9.04
C GLY A 282 22.76 20.16 10.10
N TRP A 283 22.06 19.11 9.66
CA TRP A 283 21.48 18.09 10.54
C TRP A 283 22.55 17.14 11.09
N LYS A 284 22.57 16.94 12.40
CA LYS A 284 23.36 15.90 13.08
C LYS A 284 22.49 15.14 14.07
N VAL A 285 22.64 13.80 14.07
CA VAL A 285 22.08 12.95 15.13
C VAL A 285 23.15 12.73 16.21
N VAL A 286 22.78 12.94 17.47
CA VAL A 286 23.60 12.70 18.66
C VAL A 286 22.73 11.97 19.68
N ASP A 287 23.19 10.82 20.17
CA ASP A 287 22.47 9.97 21.15
C ASP A 287 21.00 9.66 20.78
N GLY A 288 20.73 9.55 19.47
CA GLY A 288 19.39 9.30 18.90
C GLY A 288 18.52 10.55 18.73
N ALA A 289 18.90 11.70 19.30
CA ALA A 289 18.22 12.97 19.11
C ALA A 289 18.76 13.73 17.88
N HIS A 290 17.86 14.42 17.16
CA HIS A 290 18.21 15.23 15.99
C HIS A 290 18.49 16.67 16.40
N TYR A 291 19.58 17.25 15.90
CA TYR A 291 19.99 18.63 16.12
C TYR A 291 20.31 19.31 14.79
N TYR A 292 20.14 20.63 14.71
CA TYR A 292 20.53 21.42 13.55
C TYR A 292 21.56 22.49 13.92
N LEU A 293 22.72 22.42 13.29
CA LEU A 293 23.79 23.41 13.38
C LEU A 293 23.70 24.33 12.15
N ASP A 294 23.81 25.64 12.31
CA ASP A 294 23.84 26.57 11.17
C ASP A 294 25.15 26.49 10.36
N MET A 295 25.29 27.29 9.30
CA MET A 295 26.51 27.30 8.46
C MET A 295 27.76 27.84 9.18
N SER A 296 27.60 28.52 10.32
CA SER A 296 28.68 28.95 11.21
C SER A 296 29.00 27.91 12.29
N GLY A 297 28.15 26.89 12.45
CA GLY A 297 28.23 25.80 13.42
C GLY A 297 27.32 25.97 14.65
N HIS A 298 26.54 27.04 14.76
CA HIS A 298 25.71 27.30 15.93
C HIS A 298 24.49 26.40 15.98
N MET A 299 24.27 25.70 17.09
CA MET A 299 23.07 24.91 17.33
C MET A 299 21.83 25.80 17.42
N LEU A 300 20.89 25.61 16.49
CA LEU A 300 19.58 26.21 16.57
C LEU A 300 18.76 25.53 17.69
N SER A 301 17.89 26.30 18.35
CA SER A 301 17.00 25.79 19.40
C SER A 301 15.64 26.50 19.39
N SER A 302 14.78 26.12 20.34
CA SER A 302 13.63 26.89 20.81
C SER A 302 12.59 27.27 19.73
N GLY A 303 11.55 26.45 19.61
CA GLY A 303 10.40 26.70 18.75
C GLY A 303 10.59 26.29 17.29
N TRP A 304 9.57 26.58 16.48
CA TRP A 304 9.52 26.25 15.06
C TRP A 304 10.69 26.85 14.25
N LYS A 305 11.17 26.09 13.25
CA LYS A 305 12.18 26.47 12.26
C LYS A 305 11.77 25.92 10.89
N TRP A 306 11.90 26.74 9.84
CA TRP A 306 11.72 26.30 8.45
C TRP A 306 13.10 26.03 7.85
N LEU A 307 13.39 24.75 7.56
CA LEU A 307 14.71 24.28 7.15
C LEU A 307 14.55 23.34 5.95
N GLY A 308 15.32 23.52 4.88
CA GLY A 308 15.33 22.60 3.73
C GLY A 308 13.97 22.35 3.05
N GLY A 309 12.98 23.24 3.23
CA GLY A 309 11.62 23.05 2.69
C GLY A 309 10.65 22.29 3.63
N SER A 310 10.93 22.21 4.93
CA SER A 310 10.00 21.64 5.92
C SER A 310 10.06 22.37 7.26
N TRP A 311 8.98 22.26 8.04
CA TRP A 311 8.92 22.75 9.42
C TRP A 311 9.45 21.71 10.39
N TYR A 312 10.20 22.17 11.39
CA TYR A 312 10.72 21.38 12.51
C TYR A 312 10.50 22.18 13.79
N TYR A 313 10.25 21.51 14.91
CA TYR A 313 10.21 22.15 16.22
C TYR A 313 11.43 21.75 17.03
N LEU A 314 12.23 22.72 17.47
CA LEU A 314 13.40 22.48 18.32
C LEU A 314 13.06 22.83 19.77
N HIS A 315 13.40 21.95 20.71
CA HIS A 315 13.29 22.24 22.14
C HIS A 315 14.36 23.24 22.60
N GLY A 316 14.28 23.71 23.84
CA GLY A 316 15.29 24.62 24.41
C GLY A 316 16.71 24.03 24.45
N SER A 317 16.82 22.70 24.48
CA SER A 317 18.07 21.94 24.37
C SER A 317 18.61 21.79 22.94
N GLY A 318 17.94 22.36 21.93
CA GLY A 318 18.29 22.19 20.51
C GLY A 318 17.80 20.90 19.86
N ALA A 319 17.48 19.87 20.66
CA ALA A 319 16.92 18.62 20.16
C ALA A 319 15.57 18.85 19.46
N ALA A 320 15.38 18.26 18.29
CA ALA A 320 14.13 18.34 17.53
C ALA A 320 13.06 17.39 18.11
N ALA A 321 11.81 17.85 18.13
CA ALA A 321 10.65 17.04 18.49
C ALA A 321 10.38 15.96 17.44
N THR A 322 9.97 14.78 17.90
CA THR A 322 9.56 13.64 17.08
C THR A 322 8.24 13.06 17.60
N GLY A 323 7.43 12.47 16.71
CA GLY A 323 6.10 11.99 17.05
C GLY A 323 5.11 13.12 17.35
N TRP A 324 4.23 12.91 18.33
CA TRP A 324 3.19 13.87 18.71
C TRP A 324 3.72 15.02 19.57
N LEU A 325 3.55 16.26 19.09
CA LEU A 325 3.87 17.49 19.81
C LEU A 325 2.60 18.29 20.11
N LEU A 326 2.43 18.71 21.37
CA LEU A 326 1.42 19.69 21.76
C LEU A 326 2.07 21.08 21.90
N ASN A 327 1.66 22.02 21.04
CA ASN A 327 2.10 23.42 21.07
C ASN A 327 0.92 24.33 20.68
N GLY A 328 -0.03 24.50 21.61
CA GLY A 328 -1.33 25.13 21.37
C GLY A 328 -2.30 24.21 20.62
N SER A 329 -1.88 23.72 19.45
CA SER A 329 -2.50 22.60 18.74
C SER A 329 -1.63 21.34 18.86
N TRP A 330 -2.19 20.17 18.52
CA TRP A 330 -1.40 18.96 18.28
C TRP A 330 -0.80 19.00 16.86
N TYR A 331 0.44 18.54 16.75
CA TYR A 331 1.22 18.40 15.51
C TYR A 331 1.86 17.01 15.49
N TYR A 332 2.16 16.48 14.30
CA TYR A 332 2.93 15.25 14.16
C TYR A 332 4.24 15.52 13.41
N LEU A 333 5.35 15.23 14.08
CA LEU A 333 6.71 15.30 13.55
C LEU A 333 7.15 13.87 13.20
N ASP A 334 7.74 13.70 12.03
CA ASP A 334 8.20 12.40 11.55
C ASP A 334 9.26 11.78 12.48
N PRO A 335 9.07 10.55 13.02
CA PRO A 335 10.03 9.99 13.98
C PRO A 335 11.44 9.74 13.42
N ALA A 336 11.60 9.57 12.11
CA ALA A 336 12.88 9.26 11.48
C ALA A 336 13.66 10.49 10.99
N SER A 337 12.98 11.63 10.81
CA SER A 337 13.56 12.86 10.24
C SER A 337 13.23 14.15 11.00
N ALA A 338 12.38 14.09 12.03
CA ALA A 338 11.79 15.22 12.77
C ALA A 338 10.96 16.22 11.92
N ALA A 339 10.73 15.95 10.64
CA ALA A 339 9.98 16.84 9.75
C ALA A 339 8.47 16.83 10.03
N MET A 340 7.86 18.01 10.14
CA MET A 340 6.42 18.15 10.39
C MET A 340 5.59 17.59 9.22
N ARG A 341 4.61 16.73 9.54
CA ARG A 341 3.68 16.15 8.57
C ARG A 341 2.41 17.00 8.43
N THR A 342 1.84 16.98 7.23
CA THR A 342 0.55 17.59 6.87
C THR A 342 -0.34 16.57 6.14
N GLY A 343 -1.61 16.88 5.93
CA GLY A 343 -2.58 15.99 5.30
C GLY A 343 -3.01 14.80 6.17
N TRP A 344 -3.53 13.75 5.52
CA TRP A 344 -3.89 12.50 6.18
C TRP A 344 -2.63 11.69 6.56
N GLN A 345 -2.55 11.26 7.81
CA GLN A 345 -1.47 10.43 8.34
C GLN A 345 -2.07 9.24 9.10
N LYS A 346 -1.58 8.01 8.83
CA LYS A 346 -1.99 6.80 9.55
C LYS A 346 -0.95 6.49 10.63
N ILE A 347 -1.35 6.65 11.89
CA ILE A 347 -0.48 6.55 13.08
C ILE A 347 -1.16 5.57 14.04
N ASP A 348 -0.44 4.53 14.49
CA ASP A 348 -0.96 3.48 15.38
C ASP A 348 -2.30 2.87 14.92
N ASN A 349 -2.40 2.63 13.61
CA ASN A 349 -3.59 2.15 12.88
C ASN A 349 -4.83 3.07 12.92
N ALA A 350 -4.73 4.29 13.43
CA ALA A 350 -5.77 5.33 13.31
C ALA A 350 -5.36 6.39 12.27
N TRP A 351 -6.33 6.95 11.56
CA TRP A 351 -6.12 8.07 10.65
C TRP A 351 -6.33 9.41 11.36
N TYR A 352 -5.41 10.34 11.14
CA TYR A 352 -5.48 11.72 11.64
C TYR A 352 -5.29 12.68 10.47
N TYR A 353 -5.90 13.87 10.52
CA TYR A 353 -5.67 14.91 9.52
C TYR A 353 -4.99 16.13 10.15
N LEU A 354 -3.80 16.44 9.66
CA LEU A 354 -3.03 17.64 9.99
C LEU A 354 -3.29 18.66 8.87
N ASP A 355 -3.70 19.89 9.17
CA ASP A 355 -4.00 20.87 8.14
C ASP A 355 -2.74 21.50 7.51
N GLY A 356 -2.91 22.52 6.65
CA GLY A 356 -1.79 23.17 5.96
C GLY A 356 -0.77 23.84 6.88
N SER A 357 -1.12 24.11 8.15
CA SER A 357 -0.20 24.57 9.20
C SER A 357 0.47 23.43 9.97
N GLY A 358 0.09 22.18 9.73
CA GLY A 358 0.45 21.01 10.53
C GLY A 358 -0.46 20.76 11.74
N ALA A 359 -1.41 21.65 12.03
CA ALA A 359 -2.30 21.52 13.19
C ALA A 359 -3.34 20.40 12.98
N MET A 360 -3.48 19.51 13.96
CA MET A 360 -4.42 18.40 13.94
C MET A 360 -5.88 18.87 14.02
N ARG A 361 -6.70 18.38 13.08
CA ARG A 361 -8.16 18.58 13.09
C ARG A 361 -8.80 17.53 14.00
N ALA A 362 -9.69 17.99 14.89
CA ALA A 362 -10.36 17.17 15.90
C ALA A 362 -11.74 17.76 16.24
N ASN A 363 -12.50 17.06 17.09
CA ASN A 363 -13.76 17.56 17.69
C ASN A 363 -14.90 17.84 16.67
N GLY A 364 -15.10 16.97 15.68
CA GLY A 364 -16.34 16.93 14.91
C GLY A 364 -16.17 16.84 13.39
N TRP A 365 -17.13 17.43 12.67
CA TRP A 365 -17.22 17.36 11.21
C TRP A 365 -16.13 18.19 10.51
N MET A 366 -15.47 17.58 9.53
CA MET A 366 -14.51 18.20 8.63
C MET A 366 -14.89 17.95 7.19
N ARG A 367 -14.88 18.99 6.35
CA ARG A 367 -15.08 18.89 4.91
C ARG A 367 -13.75 19.06 4.18
N LEU A 368 -13.41 18.11 3.30
CA LEU A 368 -12.29 18.21 2.37
C LEU A 368 -12.85 18.11 0.94
N GLY A 369 -12.75 19.20 0.16
CA GLY A 369 -13.41 19.31 -1.13
C GLY A 369 -14.94 19.15 -1.00
N ASN A 370 -15.49 18.06 -1.54
CA ASN A 370 -16.90 17.71 -1.41
C ASN A 370 -17.18 16.54 -0.45
N THR A 371 -16.16 15.98 0.18
CA THR A 371 -16.29 14.84 1.09
C THR A 371 -16.32 15.32 2.55
N TRP A 372 -17.23 14.76 3.34
CA TRP A 372 -17.28 14.96 4.78
C TRP A 372 -16.67 13.79 5.54
N TYR A 373 -15.97 14.11 6.61
CA TYR A 373 -15.35 13.19 7.57
C TYR A 373 -15.75 13.64 8.98
N TYR A 374 -15.69 12.75 9.96
CA TYR A 374 -15.88 13.07 11.37
C TYR A 374 -14.63 12.67 12.16
N LEU A 375 -14.08 13.59 12.96
CA LEU A 375 -12.93 13.35 13.82
C LEU A 375 -13.38 13.36 15.28
N TYR A 376 -12.96 12.37 16.06
CA TYR A 376 -13.20 12.34 17.51
C TYR A 376 -12.41 13.45 18.23
N ALA A 377 -12.60 13.58 19.55
CA ALA A 377 -11.86 14.54 20.37
C ALA A 377 -10.33 14.29 20.39
N SER A 378 -9.90 13.05 20.14
CA SER A 378 -8.50 12.67 19.95
C SER A 378 -7.93 13.02 18.57
N GLY A 379 -8.73 13.58 17.65
CA GLY A 379 -8.35 13.80 16.24
C GLY A 379 -8.41 12.55 15.35
N ALA A 380 -8.58 11.36 15.93
CA ALA A 380 -8.73 10.13 15.17
C ALA A 380 -10.03 10.15 14.33
N MET A 381 -9.92 9.71 13.07
CA MET A 381 -11.01 9.61 12.12
C MET A 381 -12.02 8.53 12.54
N ALA A 382 -13.29 8.90 12.60
CA ALA A 382 -14.38 7.96 12.77
C ALA A 382 -14.65 7.19 11.47
N SER A 383 -15.06 5.93 11.60
CA SER A 383 -15.49 5.09 10.47
C SER A 383 -16.73 4.28 10.83
N GLY A 384 -17.41 3.72 9.82
CA GLY A 384 -18.64 2.93 10.02
C GLY A 384 -19.81 3.76 10.56
N TRP A 385 -20.70 3.14 11.34
CA TRP A 385 -21.88 3.80 11.89
C TRP A 385 -21.54 4.71 13.07
N GLN A 386 -21.98 5.97 13.00
CA GLN A 386 -21.73 7.01 14.02
C GLN A 386 -23.03 7.72 14.39
N TRP A 387 -23.28 7.89 15.69
CA TRP A 387 -24.42 8.67 16.20
C TRP A 387 -23.95 10.07 16.57
N VAL A 388 -24.38 11.07 15.81
CA VAL A 388 -23.92 12.46 15.93
C VAL A 388 -25.13 13.39 15.89
N GLY A 389 -25.23 14.32 16.84
CA GLY A 389 -26.27 15.37 16.82
C GLY A 389 -27.73 14.88 16.84
N GLY A 390 -27.99 13.63 17.22
CA GLY A 390 -29.33 13.03 17.20
C GLY A 390 -29.68 12.24 15.94
N ALA A 391 -28.72 11.95 15.06
CA ALA A 391 -28.92 11.10 13.89
C ALA A 391 -27.77 10.09 13.68
N TRP A 392 -28.07 8.99 13.00
CA TRP A 392 -27.06 8.04 12.51
C TRP A 392 -26.46 8.49 11.18
N TYR A 393 -25.16 8.34 11.04
CA TYR A 393 -24.37 8.59 9.83
C TYR A 393 -23.50 7.36 9.53
N TYR A 394 -23.14 7.14 8.25
CA TYR A 394 -22.23 6.08 7.86
C TYR A 394 -20.95 6.65 7.23
N LEU A 395 -19.82 6.49 7.93
CA LEU A 395 -18.50 7.06 7.66
C LEU A 395 -17.59 6.00 7.00
N GLY A 396 -18.07 5.36 5.93
CA GLY A 396 -17.24 4.45 5.13
C GLY A 396 -16.62 3.26 5.90
N GLY A 397 -15.50 2.76 5.36
CA GLY A 397 -14.62 1.79 6.04
C GLY A 397 -13.47 2.46 6.83
N PRO A 398 -12.65 1.68 7.57
CA PRO A 398 -11.55 2.21 8.39
C PRO A 398 -10.50 3.02 7.63
N ASP A 399 -10.24 2.67 6.36
CA ASP A 399 -9.30 3.36 5.45
C ASP A 399 -10.02 4.24 4.41
N ASP A 400 -11.26 4.64 4.70
CA ASP A 400 -12.12 5.43 3.81
C ASP A 400 -12.72 6.63 4.57
N GLY A 401 -13.41 6.39 5.70
CA GLY A 401 -13.91 7.44 6.62
C GLY A 401 -14.96 8.40 6.05
N ALA A 402 -15.16 8.41 4.74
CA ALA A 402 -16.02 9.37 4.06
C ALA A 402 -17.49 9.10 4.36
N MET A 403 -18.19 10.15 4.80
CA MET A 403 -19.63 10.17 5.01
C MET A 403 -20.36 9.82 3.70
N LYS A 404 -21.17 8.76 3.73
CA LYS A 404 -21.93 8.30 2.56
C LYS A 404 -23.32 8.95 2.51
N THR A 405 -23.82 9.11 1.29
CA THR A 405 -25.17 9.60 0.97
C THR A 405 -25.83 8.63 -0.03
N GLY A 406 -27.15 8.69 -0.17
CA GLY A 406 -27.93 7.80 -1.03
C GLY A 406 -28.04 6.36 -0.50
N TRP A 407 -28.38 5.44 -1.40
CA TRP A 407 -28.47 4.00 -1.12
C TRP A 407 -27.10 3.40 -0.84
N ASN A 408 -26.92 2.79 0.32
CA ASN A 408 -25.68 2.12 0.72
C ASN A 408 -25.99 0.73 1.29
N LYS A 409 -25.25 -0.30 0.81
CA LYS A 409 -25.42 -1.69 1.27
C LYS A 409 -24.34 -2.05 2.28
N VAL A 410 -24.69 -2.06 3.56
CA VAL A 410 -23.74 -2.33 4.66
C VAL A 410 -23.99 -3.75 5.19
N ARG A 411 -22.98 -4.62 5.08
CA ARG A 411 -23.03 -6.04 5.51
C ARG A 411 -24.27 -6.81 4.98
N GLY A 412 -24.67 -6.55 3.74
CA GLY A 412 -25.80 -7.20 3.07
C GLY A 412 -27.15 -6.48 3.23
N THR A 413 -27.30 -5.58 4.20
CA THR A 413 -28.53 -4.79 4.41
C THR A 413 -28.45 -3.45 3.68
N TRP A 414 -29.53 -3.04 3.03
CA TRP A 414 -29.64 -1.71 2.40
C TRP A 414 -30.11 -0.66 3.41
N TYR A 415 -29.49 0.51 3.33
CA TYR A 415 -29.83 1.72 4.09
C TYR A 415 -29.89 2.91 3.13
N TYR A 416 -30.71 3.91 3.45
CA TYR A 416 -30.72 5.19 2.72
C TYR A 416 -30.19 6.31 3.62
N LEU A 417 -29.09 6.95 3.20
CA LEU A 417 -28.56 8.14 3.84
C LEU A 417 -29.04 9.36 3.04
N THR A 418 -29.60 10.35 3.71
CA THR A 418 -30.10 11.58 3.06
C THR A 418 -28.97 12.44 2.50
N GLY A 419 -29.29 13.53 1.80
CA GLY A 419 -28.31 14.47 1.27
C GLY A 419 -27.41 15.14 2.33
N SER A 420 -27.81 15.14 3.61
CA SER A 420 -26.98 15.58 4.73
C SER A 420 -26.12 14.46 5.33
N GLY A 421 -26.22 13.22 4.84
CA GLY A 421 -25.60 12.01 5.40
C GLY A 421 -26.41 11.35 6.52
N ALA A 422 -27.46 11.99 7.04
CA ALA A 422 -28.29 11.42 8.10
C ALA A 422 -29.15 10.25 7.59
N MET A 423 -29.16 9.14 8.31
CA MET A 423 -29.89 7.91 7.99
C MET A 423 -31.42 8.10 8.02
N ALA A 424 -32.10 7.64 6.99
CA ALA A 424 -33.55 7.69 6.89
C ALA A 424 -34.21 6.47 7.54
N THR A 425 -35.33 6.72 8.24
CA THR A 425 -36.28 5.72 8.76
C THR A 425 -37.69 6.03 8.24
N GLY A 426 -38.61 5.08 8.32
CA GLY A 426 -40.01 5.21 7.87
C GLY A 426 -40.20 5.17 6.35
N TRP A 427 -41.37 5.61 5.88
CA TRP A 427 -41.69 5.75 4.46
C TRP A 427 -40.85 6.84 3.78
N ARG A 428 -40.25 6.52 2.62
CA ARG A 428 -39.46 7.45 1.80
C ARG A 428 -39.79 7.31 0.33
N TRP A 429 -40.06 8.43 -0.33
CA TRP A 429 -40.18 8.51 -1.80
C TRP A 429 -38.80 8.79 -2.39
N ILE A 430 -38.25 7.83 -3.13
CA ILE A 430 -36.88 7.87 -3.66
C ILE A 430 -36.95 7.35 -5.10
N GLY A 431 -36.33 8.03 -6.07
CA GLY A 431 -36.22 7.51 -7.44
C GLY A 431 -37.55 7.15 -8.12
N ASN A 432 -38.64 7.86 -7.81
CA ASN A 432 -40.01 7.59 -8.28
C ASN A 432 -40.67 6.30 -7.74
N ALA A 433 -40.25 5.81 -6.56
CA ALA A 433 -40.96 4.76 -5.83
C ALA A 433 -40.97 5.00 -4.31
N TRP A 434 -41.93 4.38 -3.61
CA TRP A 434 -41.96 4.34 -2.14
C TRP A 434 -41.12 3.19 -1.61
N TYR A 435 -40.39 3.45 -0.53
CA TYR A 435 -39.60 2.48 0.23
C TYR A 435 -39.93 2.60 1.71
N TYR A 436 -39.78 1.53 2.47
CA TYR A 436 -39.85 1.57 3.93
C TYR A 436 -38.52 1.16 4.57
N LEU A 437 -37.98 2.05 5.39
CA LEU A 437 -36.79 1.83 6.20
C LEU A 437 -37.27 1.62 7.64
N ASN A 438 -36.86 0.55 8.33
CA ASN A 438 -37.30 0.28 9.71
C ASN A 438 -36.67 1.25 10.73
N GLY A 439 -36.93 1.04 12.03
CA GLY A 439 -36.37 1.89 13.10
C GLY A 439 -34.83 1.90 13.16
N SER A 440 -34.18 0.84 12.68
CA SER A 440 -32.72 0.74 12.53
C SER A 440 -32.21 1.24 11.17
N GLY A 441 -33.08 1.86 10.35
CA GLY A 441 -32.77 2.34 9.01
C GLY A 441 -32.66 1.26 7.92
N SER A 442 -32.89 -0.01 8.26
CA SER A 442 -32.79 -1.12 7.31
C SER A 442 -33.99 -1.12 6.36
N MET A 443 -33.73 -1.18 5.06
CA MET A 443 -34.77 -1.35 4.03
C MET A 443 -35.49 -2.68 4.20
N LEU A 444 -36.83 -2.64 4.23
CA LEU A 444 -37.67 -3.83 4.25
C LEU A 444 -37.99 -4.31 2.82
N SER A 445 -38.38 -5.59 2.72
CA SER A 445 -38.69 -6.28 1.46
C SER A 445 -39.81 -7.30 1.66
N GLY A 446 -40.52 -7.67 0.59
CA GLY A 446 -41.65 -8.60 0.64
C GLY A 446 -42.88 -8.03 1.35
N TRP A 447 -43.75 -8.92 1.83
CA TRP A 447 -44.96 -8.54 2.59
C TRP A 447 -44.62 -7.96 3.96
N GLN A 448 -45.15 -6.76 4.26
CA GLN A 448 -44.94 -6.05 5.52
C GLN A 448 -46.27 -5.47 6.04
N TRP A 449 -46.52 -5.64 7.34
CA TRP A 449 -47.66 -5.02 8.03
C TRP A 449 -47.24 -3.67 8.62
N ILE A 450 -47.71 -2.57 8.02
CA ILE A 450 -47.26 -1.21 8.34
C ILE A 450 -48.50 -0.34 8.55
N GLY A 451 -48.59 0.36 9.68
CA GLY A 451 -49.65 1.34 9.93
C GLY A 451 -51.09 0.81 9.95
N GLY A 452 -51.29 -0.52 10.06
CA GLY A 452 -52.62 -1.15 10.01
C GLY A 452 -53.04 -1.71 8.65
N ALA A 453 -52.12 -1.80 7.68
CA ALA A 453 -52.37 -2.47 6.40
C ALA A 453 -51.17 -3.32 5.96
N TRP A 454 -51.42 -4.32 5.11
CA TRP A 454 -50.39 -5.08 4.40
C TRP A 454 -49.91 -4.30 3.17
N TYR A 455 -48.60 -4.24 2.99
CA TYR A 455 -47.93 -3.69 1.81
C TYR A 455 -46.98 -4.74 1.24
N TYR A 456 -46.82 -4.79 -0.09
CA TYR A 456 -45.76 -5.58 -0.71
C TYR A 456 -44.63 -4.66 -1.18
N LEU A 457 -43.48 -4.79 -0.54
CA LEU A 457 -42.22 -4.19 -0.96
C LEU A 457 -41.47 -5.16 -1.87
N GLY A 458 -40.69 -4.63 -2.81
CA GLY A 458 -39.89 -5.44 -3.73
C GLY A 458 -38.90 -6.39 -3.04
N GLY A 459 -38.25 -7.24 -3.83
CA GLY A 459 -37.26 -8.21 -3.32
C GLY A 459 -36.04 -7.55 -2.65
N ALA A 460 -35.15 -8.34 -2.04
CA ALA A 460 -34.05 -7.84 -1.19
C ALA A 460 -33.00 -6.93 -1.88
N ASN A 461 -33.03 -6.77 -3.21
CA ASN A 461 -32.21 -5.81 -3.98
C ASN A 461 -33.06 -4.73 -4.68
N ASP A 462 -34.35 -4.66 -4.38
CA ASP A 462 -35.36 -3.83 -5.03
C ASP A 462 -36.09 -2.99 -3.97
N GLY A 463 -36.82 -3.61 -3.04
CA GLY A 463 -37.50 -2.93 -1.92
C GLY A 463 -38.60 -1.93 -2.29
N ALA A 464 -38.83 -1.62 -3.57
CA ALA A 464 -39.82 -0.65 -4.00
C ALA A 464 -41.24 -1.18 -3.78
N MET A 465 -42.07 -0.39 -3.09
CA MET A 465 -43.48 -0.67 -2.84
C MET A 465 -44.23 -0.86 -4.15
N ARG A 466 -44.93 -1.98 -4.28
CA ARG A 466 -45.85 -2.25 -5.39
C ARG A 466 -47.21 -1.61 -5.11
N ALA A 467 -47.85 -1.12 -6.17
CA ALA A 467 -49.16 -0.46 -6.11
C ALA A 467 -49.91 -0.66 -7.43
N ASN A 468 -51.25 -0.71 -7.34
CA ASN A 468 -52.17 -0.93 -8.45
C ASN A 468 -51.81 -2.16 -9.32
N CYS A 469 -51.48 -3.28 -8.68
CA CYS A 469 -51.11 -4.51 -9.37
C CYS A 469 -51.37 -5.78 -8.54
N TRP A 470 -51.28 -6.93 -9.21
CA TRP A 470 -51.30 -8.25 -8.60
C TRP A 470 -49.92 -8.66 -8.08
N ILE A 471 -49.91 -9.25 -6.89
CA ILE A 471 -48.77 -9.93 -6.26
C ILE A 471 -49.07 -11.42 -6.26
N ASP A 472 -48.12 -12.21 -6.77
CA ASP A 472 -48.16 -13.68 -6.85
C ASP A 472 -49.47 -14.25 -7.46
N ASN A 473 -50.09 -13.50 -8.37
CA ASN A 473 -51.42 -13.74 -8.97
C ASN A 473 -52.55 -14.00 -7.95
N THR A 474 -52.35 -13.63 -6.68
CA THR A 474 -53.20 -14.04 -5.56
C THR A 474 -53.74 -12.84 -4.77
N TYR A 475 -52.94 -11.78 -4.61
CA TYR A 475 -53.29 -10.61 -3.80
C TYR A 475 -53.23 -9.34 -4.64
N TRP A 476 -54.19 -8.42 -4.45
CA TRP A 476 -54.17 -7.11 -5.11
C TRP A 476 -53.71 -6.02 -4.15
N VAL A 477 -52.69 -5.25 -4.54
CA VAL A 477 -52.31 -4.00 -3.88
C VAL A 477 -52.90 -2.82 -4.64
N GLY A 478 -53.64 -1.95 -3.93
CA GLY A 478 -54.32 -0.79 -4.52
C GLY A 478 -53.37 0.34 -4.92
N PRO A 479 -53.88 1.48 -5.44
CA PRO A 479 -53.07 2.64 -5.80
C PRO A 479 -52.23 3.23 -4.65
N SER A 480 -52.63 3.01 -3.40
CA SER A 480 -51.89 3.39 -2.20
C SER A 480 -50.79 2.38 -1.79
N GLY A 481 -50.66 1.26 -2.50
CA GLY A 481 -49.80 0.11 -2.14
C GLY A 481 -50.38 -0.82 -1.05
N ALA A 482 -51.48 -0.43 -0.41
CA ALA A 482 -52.14 -1.27 0.58
C ALA A 482 -52.89 -2.44 -0.07
N MET A 483 -52.78 -3.63 0.51
CA MET A 483 -53.52 -4.82 0.09
C MET A 483 -55.02 -4.62 0.28
N SER A 484 -55.79 -4.99 -0.74
CA SER A 484 -57.26 -4.94 -0.70
C SER A 484 -57.84 -6.23 -0.09
N ALA A 485 -59.00 -6.13 0.57
CA ALA A 485 -59.71 -7.26 1.17
C ALA A 485 -61.23 -7.01 1.19
N ASN A 486 -62.02 -8.09 1.10
CA ASN A 486 -63.49 -8.08 0.98
C ASN A 486 -64.04 -7.21 -0.18
N SER A 487 -63.27 -6.99 -1.24
CA SER A 487 -63.53 -5.94 -2.23
C SER A 487 -63.39 -6.39 -3.68
N TRP A 488 -64.09 -5.69 -4.57
CA TRP A 488 -63.85 -5.78 -6.01
C TRP A 488 -62.65 -4.90 -6.39
N VAL A 489 -61.71 -5.46 -7.16
CA VAL A 489 -60.39 -4.88 -7.46
C VAL A 489 -60.13 -4.86 -8.96
N ASP A 490 -59.04 -4.19 -9.36
CA ASP A 490 -58.51 -4.24 -10.74
C ASP A 490 -59.56 -3.94 -11.82
N GLY A 491 -60.12 -2.73 -11.76
CA GLY A 491 -61.25 -2.30 -12.62
C GLY A 491 -62.61 -2.89 -12.24
N GLY A 492 -62.70 -3.61 -11.13
CA GLY A 492 -63.90 -4.36 -10.73
C GLY A 492 -64.02 -5.72 -11.43
N ARG A 493 -62.91 -6.24 -11.97
CA ARG A 493 -62.86 -7.53 -12.71
C ARG A 493 -62.83 -8.74 -11.79
N TYR A 494 -62.22 -8.60 -10.61
CA TYR A 494 -61.95 -9.69 -9.69
C TYR A 494 -62.36 -9.32 -8.27
N TYR A 495 -62.71 -10.32 -7.47
CA TYR A 495 -63.02 -10.15 -6.05
C TYR A 495 -61.90 -10.74 -5.18
N VAL A 496 -61.56 -10.06 -4.09
CA VAL A 496 -60.66 -10.57 -3.05
C VAL A 496 -61.39 -10.76 -1.73
N ASP A 497 -61.13 -11.88 -1.05
CA ASP A 497 -61.76 -12.26 0.21
C ASP A 497 -61.25 -11.42 1.41
N GLY A 498 -61.72 -11.74 2.62
CA GLY A 498 -61.30 -11.06 3.85
C GLY A 498 -59.84 -11.24 4.25
N ALA A 499 -59.10 -12.14 3.61
CA ALA A 499 -57.66 -12.29 3.73
C ALA A 499 -56.90 -11.66 2.52
N GLY A 500 -57.61 -10.99 1.61
CA GLY A 500 -57.07 -10.37 0.41
C GLY A 500 -56.77 -11.33 -0.75
N ARG A 501 -57.19 -12.60 -0.65
CA ARG A 501 -56.95 -13.62 -1.66
C ARG A 501 -58.00 -13.54 -2.76
N TRP A 502 -57.57 -13.63 -4.02
CA TRP A 502 -58.46 -13.71 -5.18
C TRP A 502 -59.41 -14.89 -5.07
N VAL A 503 -60.69 -14.65 -5.35
CA VAL A 503 -61.75 -15.66 -5.47
C VAL A 503 -62.12 -15.82 -6.97
N PRO A 504 -61.63 -16.86 -7.66
CA PRO A 504 -62.03 -17.16 -9.03
C PRO A 504 -63.54 -17.43 -9.13
N GLY A 505 -64.18 -16.93 -10.19
CA GLY A 505 -65.61 -17.16 -10.45
C GLY A 505 -66.58 -16.43 -9.51
N ALA A 506 -66.11 -15.56 -8.62
CA ALA A 506 -66.98 -14.69 -7.83
C ALA A 506 -67.89 -13.84 -8.73
N MET A 507 -69.10 -13.53 -8.25
CA MET A 507 -70.10 -12.70 -8.93
C MET A 507 -70.58 -11.57 -8.00
N PRO A 508 -70.79 -10.34 -8.49
CA PRO A 508 -71.32 -9.25 -7.66
C PRO A 508 -72.77 -9.52 -7.23
N THR A 509 -73.11 -9.11 -6.01
CA THR A 509 -74.49 -9.22 -5.48
C THR A 509 -75.35 -7.99 -5.80
N THR A 510 -74.76 -6.90 -6.31
CA THR A 510 -75.47 -5.69 -6.71
C THR A 510 -75.58 -5.61 -8.23
N VAL A 511 -76.73 -5.13 -8.74
CA VAL A 511 -76.93 -4.87 -10.18
C VAL A 511 -75.79 -4.03 -10.75
N GLN A 512 -75.42 -2.94 -10.07
CA GLN A 512 -74.33 -2.06 -10.49
C GLN A 512 -72.99 -2.79 -10.68
N GLY A 513 -72.67 -3.72 -9.78
CA GLY A 513 -71.48 -4.56 -9.89
C GLY A 513 -71.58 -5.54 -11.07
N THR A 514 -72.70 -6.26 -11.19
CA THR A 514 -72.91 -7.25 -12.27
C THR A 514 -72.88 -6.60 -13.65
N MET A 515 -73.53 -5.44 -13.81
CA MET A 515 -73.45 -4.63 -15.04
C MET A 515 -72.00 -4.21 -15.34
N SER A 516 -71.18 -3.93 -14.30
CA SER A 516 -69.79 -3.51 -14.45
C SER A 516 -68.84 -4.67 -14.78
N LEU A 517 -69.10 -5.86 -14.25
CA LEU A 517 -68.35 -7.08 -14.59
C LEU A 517 -68.65 -7.50 -16.04
N TRP A 518 -69.93 -7.51 -16.44
CA TRP A 518 -70.32 -7.83 -17.80
C TRP A 518 -69.81 -6.82 -18.83
N ALA A 519 -69.69 -5.53 -18.46
CA ALA A 519 -69.16 -4.48 -19.35
C ALA A 519 -67.77 -4.85 -19.90
N GLN A 520 -66.93 -5.47 -19.08
CA GLN A 520 -65.55 -5.86 -19.41
C GLN A 520 -65.45 -6.80 -20.62
N GLY A 521 -66.49 -7.62 -20.85
CA GLY A 521 -66.54 -8.54 -21.99
C GLY A 521 -66.74 -7.86 -23.35
N TYR A 522 -67.24 -6.62 -23.40
CA TYR A 522 -67.62 -5.94 -24.65
C TYR A 522 -66.56 -4.94 -25.11
N SER A 523 -66.26 -4.95 -26.41
CA SER A 523 -65.49 -3.89 -27.07
C SER A 523 -66.38 -2.71 -27.50
N SER A 524 -65.77 -1.57 -27.84
CA SER A 524 -66.46 -0.47 -28.52
C SER A 524 -65.52 0.18 -29.53
N ALA A 525 -66.09 0.79 -30.58
CA ALA A 525 -65.34 1.57 -31.58
C ALA A 525 -64.93 2.96 -31.07
N THR A 526 -65.31 3.31 -29.84
CA THR A 526 -64.96 4.58 -29.17
C THR A 526 -64.54 4.28 -27.72
N PRO A 527 -63.91 5.21 -26.99
CA PRO A 527 -63.59 5.06 -25.57
C PRO A 527 -64.79 5.01 -24.60
N TRP A 528 -65.98 4.65 -25.08
CA TRP A 528 -67.26 4.74 -24.39
C TRP A 528 -68.17 3.53 -24.65
N LEU A 529 -68.76 2.99 -23.58
CA LEU A 529 -69.71 1.87 -23.60
C LEU A 529 -70.95 2.20 -22.75
N ALA A 530 -72.13 1.85 -23.24
CA ALA A 530 -73.37 1.88 -22.49
C ALA A 530 -73.90 0.45 -22.26
N MET A 531 -74.27 0.14 -21.01
CA MET A 531 -74.97 -1.09 -20.62
C MET A 531 -76.36 -0.71 -20.10
N VAL A 532 -77.40 -1.40 -20.56
CA VAL A 532 -78.80 -1.19 -20.17
C VAL A 532 -79.39 -2.50 -19.67
N ASP A 533 -79.74 -2.52 -18.39
CA ASP A 533 -80.52 -3.62 -17.79
C ASP A 533 -82.01 -3.23 -17.82
N THR A 534 -82.77 -3.90 -18.68
CA THR A 534 -84.20 -3.66 -18.86
C THR A 534 -85.07 -4.29 -17.77
N SER A 535 -84.49 -5.13 -16.91
CA SER A 535 -85.17 -5.78 -15.78
C SER A 535 -85.01 -4.97 -14.49
N ALA A 536 -83.78 -4.60 -14.14
CA ALA A 536 -83.49 -3.70 -13.02
C ALA A 536 -83.79 -2.23 -13.33
N ASN A 537 -84.08 -1.90 -14.60
CA ASN A 537 -84.29 -0.53 -15.09
C ASN A 537 -83.10 0.38 -14.72
N ARG A 538 -81.91 0.00 -15.20
CA ARG A 538 -80.63 0.70 -14.96
C ARG A 538 -79.84 0.91 -16.24
N VAL A 539 -79.07 2.00 -16.26
CA VAL A 539 -78.09 2.30 -17.31
C VAL A 539 -76.74 2.58 -16.65
N GLY A 540 -75.73 1.78 -16.98
CA GLY A 540 -74.33 2.04 -16.63
C GLY A 540 -73.59 2.58 -17.85
N ILE A 541 -72.91 3.71 -17.70
CA ILE A 541 -72.03 4.29 -18.73
C ILE A 541 -70.58 4.17 -18.26
N TYR A 542 -69.74 3.68 -19.17
CA TYR A 542 -68.34 3.36 -18.92
C TYR A 542 -67.43 4.09 -19.89
N GLN A 543 -66.23 4.43 -19.40
CA GLN A 543 -65.16 5.03 -20.18
C GLN A 543 -63.90 4.14 -20.08
N GLY A 544 -63.18 3.97 -21.18
CA GLY A 544 -62.02 3.08 -21.26
C GLY A 544 -62.00 2.22 -22.52
N SER A 545 -61.71 0.93 -22.37
CA SER A 545 -61.64 -0.06 -23.46
C SER A 545 -62.04 -1.46 -22.96
N GLN A 546 -62.12 -2.45 -23.85
CA GLN A 546 -62.46 -3.84 -23.49
C GLN A 546 -61.54 -4.36 -22.39
N GLY A 547 -62.11 -4.99 -21.36
CA GLY A 547 -61.37 -5.44 -20.18
C GLY A 547 -60.85 -4.32 -19.27
N HIS A 548 -61.07 -3.04 -19.58
CA HIS A 548 -60.60 -1.89 -18.79
C HIS A 548 -61.66 -0.76 -18.77
N TRP A 549 -62.93 -1.14 -18.58
CA TRP A 549 -64.05 -0.21 -18.51
C TRP A 549 -64.26 0.32 -17.09
N ASN A 550 -64.05 1.63 -16.89
CA ASN A 550 -64.39 2.31 -15.64
C ASN A 550 -65.84 2.83 -15.70
N GLN A 551 -66.68 2.49 -14.73
CA GLN A 551 -68.05 3.03 -14.67
C GLN A 551 -68.01 4.49 -14.20
N VAL A 552 -68.48 5.42 -15.04
CA VAL A 552 -68.44 6.86 -14.77
C VAL A 552 -69.81 7.48 -14.52
N ARG A 553 -70.91 6.79 -14.86
CA ARG A 553 -72.27 7.16 -14.45
C ARG A 553 -73.16 5.93 -14.34
N PHE A 554 -73.98 5.87 -13.29
CA PHE A 554 -74.97 4.81 -13.07
C PHE A 554 -76.32 5.43 -12.79
N MET A 555 -77.32 5.12 -13.61
CA MET A 555 -78.57 5.88 -13.73
C MET A 555 -79.78 4.97 -13.63
N THR A 556 -80.87 5.49 -13.09
CA THR A 556 -82.19 4.84 -13.14
C THR A 556 -82.89 5.23 -14.43
N CYS A 557 -83.40 4.25 -15.18
CA CYS A 557 -84.16 4.50 -16.41
C CYS A 557 -85.61 3.98 -16.28
N SER A 558 -86.43 4.21 -17.29
CA SER A 558 -87.64 3.39 -17.54
C SER A 558 -87.53 2.79 -18.93
N ALA A 559 -87.43 1.46 -18.98
CA ALA A 559 -87.39 0.68 -20.22
C ALA A 559 -88.80 0.49 -20.81
N GLY A 560 -88.86 -0.17 -21.96
CA GLY A 560 -90.10 -0.49 -22.68
C GLY A 560 -91.05 -1.39 -21.88
N SER A 561 -92.34 -1.13 -22.02
CA SER A 561 -93.41 -1.92 -21.41
C SER A 561 -93.48 -3.35 -21.97
N ARG A 562 -94.20 -4.27 -21.33
CA ARG A 562 -94.42 -5.64 -21.86
C ARG A 562 -95.10 -5.69 -23.23
N TYR A 563 -95.78 -4.61 -23.64
CA TYR A 563 -96.45 -4.49 -24.95
C TYR A 563 -95.57 -3.79 -26.00
N THR A 564 -94.54 -3.08 -25.54
CA THR A 564 -93.63 -2.26 -26.35
C THR A 564 -92.22 -2.32 -25.73
N PRO A 565 -91.59 -3.52 -25.70
CA PRO A 565 -90.36 -3.76 -24.95
C PRO A 565 -89.17 -3.03 -25.58
N THR A 566 -88.15 -2.70 -24.78
CA THR A 566 -86.87 -2.25 -25.33
C THR A 566 -86.18 -3.41 -26.03
N VAL A 567 -85.69 -3.16 -27.25
CA VAL A 567 -84.94 -4.14 -28.04
C VAL A 567 -83.67 -4.58 -27.28
N LYS A 568 -83.46 -5.90 -27.18
CA LYS A 568 -82.28 -6.51 -26.53
C LYS A 568 -81.25 -6.93 -27.56
N GLY A 569 -79.97 -6.78 -27.24
CA GLY A 569 -78.86 -7.08 -28.15
C GLY A 569 -77.67 -6.12 -27.98
N GLN A 570 -76.79 -6.10 -28.99
CA GLN A 570 -75.67 -5.17 -29.07
C GLN A 570 -75.88 -4.22 -30.25
N PHE A 571 -75.82 -2.92 -29.99
CA PHE A 571 -76.08 -1.84 -30.93
C PHE A 571 -75.03 -0.73 -30.80
N THR A 572 -75.24 0.38 -31.51
CA THR A 572 -74.26 1.46 -31.67
C THR A 572 -74.95 2.82 -31.66
N VAL A 573 -74.38 3.80 -30.96
CA VAL A 573 -74.94 5.17 -30.92
C VAL A 573 -74.95 5.79 -32.32
N GLY A 574 -76.16 6.14 -32.76
CA GLY A 574 -76.47 6.68 -34.08
C GLY A 574 -76.72 8.20 -34.06
N ASN A 575 -77.87 8.64 -34.58
CA ASN A 575 -78.25 10.05 -34.58
C ASN A 575 -78.58 10.59 -33.17
N LYS A 576 -78.59 11.93 -33.04
CA LYS A 576 -78.90 12.67 -31.81
C LYS A 576 -79.70 13.93 -32.18
N GLY A 577 -80.52 14.44 -31.27
CA GLY A 577 -81.25 15.69 -31.47
C GLY A 577 -81.87 16.29 -30.20
N TYR A 578 -82.24 17.58 -30.25
CA TYR A 578 -82.63 18.33 -29.06
C TYR A 578 -83.99 17.91 -28.47
N SER A 579 -85.01 17.72 -29.32
CA SER A 579 -86.35 17.26 -28.91
C SER A 579 -86.97 16.35 -29.98
N PHE A 580 -88.01 15.61 -29.60
CA PHE A 580 -88.97 14.98 -30.50
C PHE A 580 -90.29 14.69 -29.78
N GLY A 581 -91.35 14.45 -30.57
CA GLY A 581 -92.64 13.96 -30.07
C GLY A 581 -93.79 14.96 -30.10
N GLU A 582 -93.52 16.23 -30.42
CA GLU A 582 -94.45 17.35 -30.27
C GLU A 582 -95.80 17.08 -30.97
N ASN A 583 -95.73 16.60 -32.22
CA ASN A 583 -96.89 16.23 -33.05
C ASN A 583 -97.63 14.96 -32.58
N LYS A 584 -97.23 14.38 -31.44
CA LYS A 584 -97.81 13.19 -30.79
C LYS A 584 -98.28 13.47 -29.35
N GLY A 585 -98.33 14.73 -28.93
CA GLY A 585 -98.88 15.12 -27.62
C GLY A 585 -97.92 14.99 -26.43
N TYR A 586 -96.61 14.96 -26.68
CA TYR A 586 -95.55 15.02 -25.67
C TYR A 586 -94.29 15.71 -26.22
N SER A 587 -93.33 16.06 -25.38
CA SER A 587 -91.96 16.41 -25.77
C SER A 587 -90.95 15.54 -25.02
N CYS A 588 -89.98 15.00 -25.76
CA CYS A 588 -88.89 14.17 -25.27
C CYS A 588 -87.55 14.82 -25.62
N TYR A 589 -86.86 15.37 -24.63
CA TYR A 589 -85.63 16.12 -24.85
C TYR A 589 -84.37 15.25 -24.78
N TYR A 590 -83.31 15.74 -25.43
CA TYR A 590 -81.94 15.22 -25.44
C TYR A 590 -81.84 13.77 -25.90
N TRP A 591 -82.41 13.47 -27.07
CA TRP A 591 -82.47 12.11 -27.57
C TRP A 591 -81.17 11.63 -28.22
N THR A 592 -80.84 10.36 -28.02
CA THR A 592 -79.66 9.67 -28.57
C THR A 592 -80.08 8.30 -29.05
N GLN A 593 -80.07 8.09 -30.37
CA GLN A 593 -80.43 6.84 -31.02
C GLN A 593 -79.42 5.75 -30.69
N PHE A 594 -79.88 4.52 -30.44
CA PHE A 594 -79.02 3.34 -30.35
C PHE A 594 -79.41 2.24 -31.33
N TYR A 595 -80.68 2.13 -31.74
CA TYR A 595 -81.12 1.21 -32.78
C TYR A 595 -82.43 1.70 -33.41
N ASP A 596 -82.44 2.02 -34.71
CA ASP A 596 -83.66 2.46 -35.43
C ASP A 596 -84.53 3.48 -34.63
N GLY A 597 -85.81 3.19 -34.35
CA GLY A 597 -86.70 4.05 -33.54
C GLY A 597 -86.44 4.05 -32.03
N TYR A 598 -85.45 3.30 -31.54
CA TYR A 598 -85.10 3.16 -30.13
C TYR A 598 -84.03 4.16 -29.71
N LEU A 599 -84.41 5.04 -28.80
CA LEU A 599 -83.62 6.19 -28.34
C LEU A 599 -83.43 6.12 -26.81
N PHE A 600 -82.27 6.56 -26.31
CA PHE A 600 -82.21 7.17 -24.98
C PHE A 600 -82.84 8.56 -25.08
N HIS A 601 -83.70 8.95 -24.13
CA HIS A 601 -84.22 10.32 -24.04
C HIS A 601 -84.71 10.63 -22.62
N SER A 602 -85.01 11.89 -22.33
CA SER A 602 -85.58 12.30 -21.03
C SER A 602 -87.02 11.80 -20.82
N ILE A 603 -87.50 11.83 -19.57
CA ILE A 603 -88.92 11.68 -19.21
C ILE A 603 -89.88 12.53 -20.07
N LEU A 604 -91.17 12.18 -20.10
CA LEU A 604 -92.13 12.91 -20.95
C LEU A 604 -92.47 14.28 -20.35
N TYR A 605 -92.56 15.28 -21.21
CA TYR A 605 -93.03 16.64 -20.92
C TYR A 605 -94.25 17.00 -21.78
N ASN A 606 -95.08 17.93 -21.33
CA ASN A 606 -96.17 18.47 -22.14
C ASN A 606 -95.59 19.20 -23.39
N PRO A 607 -96.21 19.11 -24.58
CA PRO A 607 -95.67 19.60 -25.85
C PRO A 607 -95.03 20.99 -25.78
N CYS A 608 -93.78 21.08 -26.25
CA CYS A 608 -92.98 22.31 -26.28
C CYS A 608 -92.68 22.96 -24.91
N THR A 609 -92.93 22.29 -23.79
CA THR A 609 -92.70 22.83 -22.44
C THR A 609 -91.72 21.99 -21.60
N ARG A 610 -91.30 22.55 -20.45
CA ARG A 610 -90.60 21.81 -19.38
C ARG A 610 -91.53 21.32 -18.26
N VAL A 611 -92.85 21.31 -18.47
CA VAL A 611 -93.82 20.74 -17.51
C VAL A 611 -93.88 19.23 -17.66
N VAL A 612 -93.54 18.48 -16.60
CA VAL A 612 -93.49 17.01 -16.63
C VAL A 612 -94.89 16.42 -16.87
N GLN A 613 -94.97 15.50 -17.83
CA GLN A 613 -96.17 14.74 -18.18
C GLN A 613 -96.12 13.29 -17.64
N ASP A 614 -94.95 12.65 -17.72
CA ASP A 614 -94.69 11.35 -17.09
C ASP A 614 -93.22 11.23 -16.66
N GLY A 615 -92.98 11.59 -15.40
CA GLY A 615 -91.65 11.58 -14.76
C GLY A 615 -91.22 10.25 -14.16
N ARG A 616 -92.00 9.17 -14.34
CA ARG A 616 -91.77 7.91 -13.61
C ARG A 616 -90.56 7.14 -14.17
N LEU A 617 -89.53 7.01 -13.33
CA LEU A 617 -88.33 6.21 -13.58
C LEU A 617 -88.33 4.94 -12.70
N GLY A 618 -87.60 3.92 -13.12
CA GLY A 618 -87.40 2.65 -12.39
C GLY A 618 -88.34 1.51 -12.80
N GLN A 619 -89.12 1.63 -13.88
CA GLN A 619 -90.10 0.61 -14.27
C GLN A 619 -90.36 0.54 -15.79
N ASN A 620 -90.84 -0.61 -16.26
CA ASN A 620 -91.10 -0.90 -17.68
C ASN A 620 -92.40 -0.24 -18.18
N LEU A 621 -92.32 1.02 -18.62
CA LEU A 621 -93.48 1.82 -19.06
C LEU A 621 -93.29 2.61 -20.37
N SER A 622 -92.15 2.47 -21.05
CA SER A 622 -91.89 3.22 -22.29
C SER A 622 -92.47 2.54 -23.53
N HIS A 623 -92.52 3.29 -24.63
CA HIS A 623 -92.74 2.75 -25.97
C HIS A 623 -91.38 2.39 -26.59
N GLY A 624 -90.78 1.27 -26.16
CA GLY A 624 -89.47 0.76 -26.62
C GLY A 624 -88.23 1.53 -26.14
N CYS A 625 -88.27 2.86 -26.13
CA CYS A 625 -87.13 3.72 -25.78
C CYS A 625 -86.62 3.56 -24.32
N VAL A 626 -85.44 4.10 -24.02
CA VAL A 626 -84.90 4.15 -22.65
C VAL A 626 -85.08 5.56 -22.09
N ARG A 627 -86.08 5.75 -21.23
CA ARG A 627 -86.31 7.05 -20.58
C ARG A 627 -85.31 7.25 -19.44
N LEU A 628 -84.78 8.45 -19.29
CA LEU A 628 -83.82 8.89 -18.26
C LEU A 628 -84.32 10.18 -17.59
N SER A 629 -83.66 10.64 -16.52
CA SER A 629 -83.85 12.02 -16.07
C SER A 629 -83.42 13.01 -17.16
N ILE A 630 -83.83 14.28 -17.07
CA ILE A 630 -83.44 15.29 -18.05
C ILE A 630 -81.92 15.52 -18.09
N ASP A 631 -81.28 15.52 -16.92
CA ASP A 631 -79.84 15.74 -16.78
C ASP A 631 -79.04 14.50 -17.22
N ASP A 632 -79.56 13.30 -16.95
CA ASP A 632 -78.99 12.04 -17.45
C ASP A 632 -79.10 11.94 -18.97
N ALA A 633 -80.26 12.29 -19.56
CA ALA A 633 -80.44 12.30 -21.01
C ALA A 633 -79.55 13.35 -21.70
N TYR A 634 -79.47 14.55 -21.14
CA TYR A 634 -78.56 15.60 -21.61
C TYR A 634 -77.11 15.12 -21.57
N TRP A 635 -76.66 14.58 -20.43
CA TRP A 635 -75.30 14.10 -20.26
C TRP A 635 -74.99 12.93 -21.19
N VAL A 636 -75.87 11.93 -21.31
CA VAL A 636 -75.72 10.81 -22.28
C VAL A 636 -75.60 11.34 -23.70
N GLN A 637 -76.39 12.36 -24.07
CA GLN A 637 -76.31 13.00 -25.38
C GLN A 637 -74.99 13.74 -25.60
N GLN A 638 -74.43 14.44 -24.61
CA GLN A 638 -73.12 15.09 -24.78
C GLN A 638 -71.98 14.07 -24.79
N THR A 639 -72.05 13.06 -23.92
CA THR A 639 -70.90 12.21 -23.55
C THR A 639 -70.70 10.98 -24.43
N LEU A 640 -71.74 10.30 -24.92
CA LEU A 640 -71.56 9.10 -25.76
C LEU A 640 -71.38 9.48 -27.25
N PRO A 641 -70.19 9.48 -27.86
CA PRO A 641 -70.04 9.79 -29.29
C PRO A 641 -70.78 8.80 -30.20
N ARG A 642 -71.01 9.19 -31.46
CA ARG A 642 -71.48 8.24 -32.48
C ARG A 642 -70.45 7.12 -32.62
N GLY A 643 -70.88 5.87 -32.76
CA GLY A 643 -69.99 4.70 -32.75
C GLY A 643 -69.77 4.04 -31.38
N SER A 644 -70.19 4.66 -30.26
CA SER A 644 -70.18 3.99 -28.95
C SER A 644 -71.09 2.77 -28.92
N LYS A 645 -70.64 1.68 -28.30
CA LYS A 645 -71.45 0.46 -28.20
C LYS A 645 -72.53 0.66 -27.14
N VAL A 646 -73.72 0.15 -27.42
CA VAL A 646 -74.85 0.06 -26.49
C VAL A 646 -75.25 -1.41 -26.37
N VAL A 647 -75.23 -1.97 -25.17
CA VAL A 647 -75.65 -3.35 -24.90
C VAL A 647 -76.90 -3.31 -24.05
N VAL A 648 -77.95 -4.03 -24.47
CA VAL A 648 -79.26 -4.04 -23.81
C VAL A 648 -79.68 -5.48 -23.53
N TYR A 649 -80.09 -5.78 -22.29
CA TYR A 649 -80.45 -7.12 -21.82
C TYR A 649 -81.60 -7.13 -20.82
#